data_AF-A0A6A3M7I2-F1
#
_entry.id   AF-A0A6A3M7I2-F1
#
_cell.length_a   1.000
_cell.length_b   1.000
_cell.length_c   1.000
_cell.angle_alpha   90.00
_cell.angle_beta   90.00
_cell.angle_gamma   90.00
#
_symmetry.space_group_name_H-M   'P 1'
#
loop_
_entity.id
_entity.type
_entity.pdbx_description
1 polymer ?
#
loop_
_entity_poly.entity_id
_entity_poly.type
_entity_poly.pdbx_seq_one_letter_code
_entity_poly.pdbx_strand_id
1 'polypeptide(L)'
;MTMDSTSASSSKAHADPSADASDREARVGVRRQRIDARTASKDDASRKKQLQVGDSQRMSRGQQQVADSLNQLDRRKLAGVRHVTSVRVEADDAENRRRVEEEERRHRRVQKLQQEAVDSGAKNAAVEMRWADLFEFSMPQELHNELELQNRACADILASKDAVIREFQTQLKAKDEEYVTALKVQAEEVEKLVDRMSQQYREMQDEYELELEQMEDAFLKERDELIANNKLEIDSLFERRREMEMVYMEAKQTRDEQYLQEIEELRVRDAEDYNELKIKLETNIQTLEQQLEEMRATYQLNTEKLEYNYRVLTERDMENSATLSQQKRKLARLKDALATLIAKYNQTDARDRHQNEELTEEYRRLTKQYRDLQRKYAHFEASDSNKFDEVWQMHEENAIHKIEKLLDADRIIHEQQLGLTWRPPAQSIRNWSHSAKAGDAASLQKQLENGDESSPDSTESEKGGSRRDDNGGNADQDDFDDESVEAYTPPVKKISGAKLKYMLKMLASEAGFLVNGSVQQALENLPDDEAQLVKADMIMRALGIDNEEDMEKLMGYFFEDPRQEVPVGGDNNRESNSPGKDGKDGAKTSWGLVVDPEDVIRVIKRFVEETNEQKRAAPAARILHRSVSGETEGGKKTTKGSSSAALKAKARKVEKEYWANIVKVFPAQKIRVMATLEKGLTHYNTALLRRKELIDEVTGMKAQNAELKNLLKQYLAAPINEDLIVPPTQMQLYQ
;
A
#
# COMPACT_ATOMS: atom_id res chain seq x y z
N MET A 1 -25.15 -28.56 19.40
CA MET A 1 -26.38 -27.86 19.01
C MET A 1 -27.41 -28.07 20.11
N THR A 2 -27.40 -27.18 21.10
CA THR A 2 -28.40 -27.11 22.16
C THR A 2 -29.47 -26.14 21.68
N MET A 3 -30.67 -26.65 21.45
CA MET A 3 -31.85 -25.84 21.15
C MET A 3 -32.40 -25.32 22.47
N ASP A 4 -32.40 -23.99 22.63
CA ASP A 4 -33.19 -23.31 23.65
C ASP A 4 -34.00 -22.24 22.92
N SER A 5 -35.30 -22.49 22.81
CA SER A 5 -36.27 -21.63 22.13
C SER A 5 -37.28 -21.16 23.17
N THR A 6 -36.94 -20.07 23.85
CA THR A 6 -37.86 -19.28 24.65
C THR A 6 -38.35 -18.09 23.80
N SER A 7 -39.55 -18.23 23.27
CA SER A 7 -40.28 -17.14 22.62
C SER A 7 -40.79 -16.16 23.67
N ALA A 8 -40.02 -15.10 23.92
CA ALA A 8 -40.48 -13.97 24.70
C ALA A 8 -41.56 -13.20 23.90
N SER A 9 -42.82 -13.41 24.27
CA SER A 9 -43.95 -12.60 23.82
C SER A 9 -43.78 -11.17 24.35
N SER A 10 -43.34 -10.25 23.50
CA SER A 10 -43.44 -8.81 23.76
C SER A 10 -44.89 -8.37 23.65
N SER A 11 -45.69 -8.62 24.69
CA SER A 11 -46.98 -7.97 24.91
C SER A 11 -46.76 -6.52 25.34
N LYS A 12 -46.45 -5.66 24.36
CA LYS A 12 -46.59 -4.21 24.55
C LYS A 12 -48.09 -3.91 24.55
N ALA A 13 -48.64 -3.78 25.75
CA ALA A 13 -50.01 -3.30 25.94
C ALA A 13 -50.17 -1.95 25.22
N HIS A 14 -50.90 -1.96 24.11
CA HIS A 14 -51.50 -0.74 23.56
C HIS A 14 -52.58 -0.31 24.55
N ALA A 15 -52.21 0.58 25.48
CA ALA A 15 -53.19 1.36 26.21
C ALA A 15 -53.82 2.33 25.21
N ASP A 16 -55.05 2.03 24.78
CA ASP A 16 -55.92 3.03 24.18
C ASP A 16 -56.15 4.14 25.20
N PRO A 17 -55.74 5.40 24.95
CA PRO A 17 -56.09 6.50 25.82
C PRO A 17 -57.56 6.83 25.55
N SER A 18 -58.41 6.42 26.49
CA SER A 18 -59.81 6.79 26.63
C SER A 18 -60.06 8.23 26.16
N ALA A 19 -61.02 8.37 25.24
CA ALA A 19 -61.43 9.61 24.60
C ALA A 19 -62.35 10.47 25.49
N ASP A 20 -62.00 10.65 26.76
CA ASP A 20 -62.72 11.56 27.68
C ASP A 20 -61.73 12.47 28.43
N ALA A 21 -61.09 13.36 27.68
CA ALA A 21 -60.53 14.58 28.24
C ALA A 21 -61.37 15.76 27.72
N SER A 22 -62.07 16.43 28.62
CA SER A 22 -62.94 17.58 28.30
C SER A 22 -62.17 18.79 27.73
N ASP A 23 -60.84 18.72 27.69
CA ASP A 23 -59.97 19.82 27.33
C ASP A 23 -59.63 19.85 25.83
N ARG A 24 -59.85 21.02 25.21
CA ARG A 24 -59.64 21.23 23.76
C ARG A 24 -58.16 21.15 23.38
N GLU A 25 -57.27 21.59 24.26
CA GLU A 25 -55.82 21.57 24.03
C GLU A 25 -55.24 20.16 24.04
N ALA A 26 -55.72 19.27 24.92
CA ALA A 26 -55.31 17.88 24.96
C ALA A 26 -55.65 17.15 23.63
N ARG A 27 -56.83 17.42 23.05
CA ARG A 27 -57.23 16.88 21.73
C ARG A 27 -56.37 17.40 20.58
N VAL A 28 -56.00 18.68 20.60
CA VAL A 28 -55.11 19.26 19.59
C VAL A 28 -53.69 18.69 19.72
N GLY A 29 -53.20 18.48 20.95
CA GLY A 29 -51.91 17.86 21.22
C GLY A 29 -51.82 16.42 20.72
N VAL A 30 -52.82 15.59 21.02
CA VAL A 30 -52.88 14.19 20.54
C VAL A 30 -52.99 14.13 19.01
N ARG A 31 -53.73 15.06 18.40
CA ARG A 31 -53.83 15.14 16.93
C ARG A 31 -52.52 15.59 16.27
N ARG A 32 -51.80 16.56 16.86
CA ARG A 32 -50.46 16.97 16.40
C ARG A 32 -49.47 15.83 16.52
N GLN A 33 -49.41 15.14 17.66
CA GLN A 33 -48.53 13.97 17.82
C GLN A 33 -48.83 12.86 16.80
N ARG A 34 -50.11 12.64 16.45
CA ARG A 34 -50.50 11.65 15.44
C ARG A 34 -50.14 12.09 14.01
N ILE A 35 -50.15 13.39 13.73
CA ILE A 35 -49.70 13.95 12.45
C ILE A 35 -48.18 13.91 12.36
N ASP A 36 -47.48 14.32 13.41
CA ASP A 36 -46.01 14.32 13.51
C ASP A 36 -45.44 12.90 13.41
N ALA A 37 -46.10 11.90 14.02
CA ALA A 37 -45.72 10.50 13.86
C ALA A 37 -45.94 10.00 12.43
N ARG A 38 -46.97 10.49 11.73
CA ARG A 38 -47.29 10.11 10.36
C ARG A 38 -46.39 10.80 9.33
N THR A 39 -45.98 12.04 9.58
CA THR A 39 -44.99 12.75 8.76
C THR A 39 -43.60 12.16 8.98
N ALA A 40 -43.20 11.91 10.24
CA ALA A 40 -41.92 11.25 10.55
C ALA A 40 -41.80 9.86 9.89
N SER A 41 -42.85 9.04 9.91
CA SER A 41 -42.85 7.74 9.21
C SER A 41 -42.76 7.87 7.69
N LYS A 42 -43.34 8.92 7.10
CA LYS A 42 -43.30 9.18 5.67
C LYS A 42 -41.93 9.72 5.23
N ASP A 43 -41.32 10.58 6.04
CA ASP A 43 -39.98 11.12 5.82
C ASP A 43 -38.91 10.04 5.97
N ASP A 44 -39.05 9.13 6.94
CA ASP A 44 -38.14 8.02 7.16
C ASP A 44 -38.21 6.98 6.01
N ALA A 45 -39.42 6.71 5.48
CA ALA A 45 -39.61 5.89 4.28
C ALA A 45 -39.01 6.54 3.02
N SER A 46 -39.10 7.88 2.92
CA SER A 46 -38.51 8.66 1.82
C SER A 46 -36.98 8.64 1.87
N ARG A 47 -36.42 8.79 3.07
CA ARG A 47 -34.97 8.77 3.34
C ARG A 47 -34.37 7.39 3.09
N LYS A 48 -35.06 6.32 3.47
CA LYS A 48 -34.66 4.92 3.17
C LYS A 48 -34.65 4.64 1.67
N LYS A 49 -35.61 5.20 0.92
CA LYS A 49 -35.68 5.07 -0.54
C LYS A 49 -34.59 5.88 -1.24
N GLN A 50 -34.23 7.06 -0.72
CA GLN A 50 -33.09 7.86 -1.23
C GLN A 50 -31.73 7.19 -0.96
N LEU A 51 -31.55 6.57 0.21
CA LEU A 51 -30.33 5.83 0.54
C LEU A 51 -30.15 4.58 -0.34
N GLN A 52 -31.21 3.82 -0.62
CA GLN A 52 -31.15 2.68 -1.55
C GLN A 52 -30.79 3.10 -2.99
N VAL A 53 -31.30 4.23 -3.47
CA VAL A 53 -30.98 4.73 -4.83
C VAL A 53 -29.53 5.21 -4.94
N GLY A 54 -28.99 5.80 -3.87
CA GLY A 54 -27.58 6.23 -3.82
C GLY A 54 -26.60 5.05 -3.81
N ASP A 55 -26.93 3.95 -3.14
CA ASP A 55 -26.12 2.73 -3.16
C ASP A 55 -26.23 1.99 -4.50
N SER A 56 -27.42 1.95 -5.14
CA SER A 56 -27.57 1.38 -6.48
C SER A 56 -26.76 2.11 -7.57
N GLN A 57 -26.48 3.41 -7.40
CA GLN A 57 -25.62 4.16 -8.32
C GLN A 57 -24.12 3.87 -8.16
N ARG A 58 -23.70 3.24 -7.06
CA ARG A 58 -22.29 2.86 -6.81
C ARG A 58 -21.95 1.44 -7.25
N MET A 59 -22.96 0.61 -7.53
CA MET A 59 -22.74 -0.78 -7.91
C MET A 59 -22.43 -0.87 -9.40
N SER A 60 -21.48 -1.76 -9.75
CA SER A 60 -21.25 -2.08 -11.15
C SER A 60 -22.43 -2.86 -11.73
N ARG A 61 -22.56 -2.89 -13.06
CA ARG A 61 -23.68 -3.54 -13.75
C ARG A 61 -23.84 -5.01 -13.33
N GLY A 62 -22.74 -5.76 -13.23
CA GLY A 62 -22.75 -7.14 -12.75
C GLY A 62 -23.17 -7.25 -11.27
N GLN A 63 -22.72 -6.31 -10.43
CA GLN A 63 -23.10 -6.31 -9.02
C GLN A 63 -24.57 -5.98 -8.77
N GLN A 64 -25.15 -5.09 -9.58
CA GLN A 64 -26.57 -4.79 -9.53
C GLN A 64 -27.41 -6.01 -9.94
N GLN A 65 -26.98 -6.72 -10.99
CA GLN A 65 -27.63 -7.96 -11.42
C GLN A 65 -27.58 -9.03 -10.31
N VAL A 66 -26.45 -9.19 -9.61
CA VAL A 66 -26.35 -10.13 -8.47
C VAL A 66 -27.39 -9.82 -7.38
N ALA A 67 -27.57 -8.54 -7.04
CA ALA A 67 -28.54 -8.13 -6.03
C ALA A 67 -29.98 -8.40 -6.47
N ASP A 68 -30.31 -8.12 -7.74
CA ASP A 68 -31.64 -8.36 -8.31
C ASP A 68 -31.95 -9.86 -8.38
N SER A 69 -31.01 -10.67 -8.85
CA SER A 69 -31.10 -12.13 -8.91
C SER A 69 -31.29 -12.76 -7.52
N LEU A 70 -30.55 -12.30 -6.49
CA LEU A 70 -30.76 -12.78 -5.12
C LEU A 70 -32.17 -12.46 -4.60
N ASN A 71 -32.66 -11.24 -4.85
CA ASN A 71 -34.02 -10.85 -4.46
C ASN A 71 -35.09 -11.70 -5.17
N GLN A 72 -34.86 -12.05 -6.44
CA GLN A 72 -35.75 -12.88 -7.22
C GLN A 72 -35.78 -14.32 -6.69
N LEU A 73 -34.60 -14.90 -6.40
CA LEU A 73 -34.46 -16.23 -5.79
C LEU A 73 -35.13 -16.30 -4.41
N ASP A 74 -34.97 -15.29 -3.58
CA ASP A 74 -35.64 -15.23 -2.27
C ASP A 74 -37.16 -15.19 -2.40
N ARG A 75 -37.69 -14.41 -3.35
CA ARG A 75 -39.14 -14.38 -3.63
C ARG A 75 -39.65 -15.75 -4.09
N ARG A 76 -38.92 -16.41 -4.99
CA ARG A 76 -39.27 -17.76 -5.48
C ARG A 76 -39.20 -18.79 -4.36
N LYS A 77 -38.16 -18.74 -3.52
CA LYS A 77 -38.02 -19.62 -2.36
C LYS A 77 -39.18 -19.46 -1.38
N LEU A 78 -39.55 -18.23 -1.05
CA LEU A 78 -40.69 -17.97 -0.17
C LEU A 78 -42.01 -18.47 -0.78
N ALA A 79 -42.21 -18.30 -2.08
CA ALA A 79 -43.39 -18.83 -2.78
C ALA A 79 -43.42 -20.37 -2.74
N GLY A 80 -42.29 -21.03 -3.03
CA GLY A 80 -42.16 -22.49 -2.97
C GLY A 80 -42.46 -23.04 -1.57
N VAL A 81 -41.91 -22.42 -0.52
CA VAL A 81 -42.18 -22.80 0.88
C VAL A 81 -43.67 -22.66 1.20
N ARG A 82 -44.34 -21.60 0.74
CA ARG A 82 -45.80 -21.43 0.96
C ARG A 82 -46.61 -22.54 0.29
N HIS A 83 -46.24 -22.95 -0.92
CA HIS A 83 -46.94 -24.04 -1.62
C HIS A 83 -46.81 -25.39 -0.90
N VAL A 84 -45.60 -25.73 -0.41
CA VAL A 84 -45.39 -26.94 0.40
C VAL A 84 -46.12 -26.86 1.75
N THR A 85 -46.12 -25.68 2.36
CA THR A 85 -46.81 -25.44 3.64
C THR A 85 -48.33 -25.55 3.49
N SER A 86 -48.91 -25.12 2.36
CA SER A 86 -50.35 -25.25 2.09
C SER A 86 -50.82 -26.69 2.18
N VAL A 87 -50.09 -27.63 1.57
CA VAL A 87 -50.43 -29.07 1.61
C VAL A 87 -50.41 -29.61 3.03
N ARG A 88 -49.42 -29.20 3.84
CA ARG A 88 -49.35 -29.61 5.25
C ARG A 88 -50.50 -29.05 6.07
N VAL A 89 -50.84 -27.78 5.89
CA VAL A 89 -51.96 -27.13 6.60
C VAL A 89 -53.28 -27.78 6.21
N GLU A 90 -53.50 -28.06 4.94
CA GLU A 90 -54.71 -28.76 4.46
C GLU A 90 -54.85 -30.17 5.06
N ALA A 91 -53.74 -30.90 5.19
CA ALA A 91 -53.72 -32.22 5.83
C ALA A 91 -53.99 -32.11 7.35
N ASP A 92 -53.37 -31.15 8.03
CA ASP A 92 -53.62 -30.89 9.46
C ASP A 92 -55.09 -30.50 9.71
N ASP A 93 -55.69 -29.67 8.84
CA ASP A 93 -57.10 -29.28 8.90
C ASP A 93 -58.04 -30.47 8.64
N ALA A 94 -57.67 -31.40 7.75
CA ALA A 94 -58.43 -32.62 7.48
C ALA A 94 -58.40 -33.59 8.68
N GLU A 95 -57.22 -33.82 9.26
CA GLU A 95 -57.05 -34.67 10.45
C GLU A 95 -57.74 -34.06 11.68
N ASN A 96 -57.69 -32.73 11.84
CA ASN A 96 -58.42 -32.05 12.92
C ASN A 96 -59.93 -32.26 12.79
N ARG A 97 -60.49 -32.13 11.58
CA ARG A 97 -61.90 -32.44 11.31
C ARG A 97 -62.25 -33.89 11.65
N ARG A 98 -61.40 -34.84 11.24
CA ARG A 98 -61.59 -36.27 11.57
C ARG A 98 -61.62 -36.52 13.08
N ARG A 99 -60.74 -35.88 13.86
CA ARG A 99 -60.70 -36.01 15.33
C ARG A 99 -61.98 -35.53 15.98
N VAL A 100 -62.48 -34.37 15.56
CA VAL A 100 -63.76 -33.83 16.07
C VAL A 100 -64.91 -34.81 15.81
N GLU A 101 -65.03 -35.33 14.59
CA GLU A 101 -66.06 -36.32 14.27
C GLU A 101 -65.88 -37.64 15.05
N GLU A 102 -64.66 -38.07 15.32
CA GLU A 102 -64.39 -39.29 16.09
C GLU A 102 -64.77 -39.14 17.57
N GLU A 103 -64.49 -37.98 18.16
CA GLU A 103 -64.92 -37.64 19.52
C GLU A 103 -66.44 -37.61 19.64
N GLU A 104 -67.15 -37.07 18.65
CA GLU A 104 -68.62 -37.11 18.60
C GLU A 104 -69.15 -38.54 18.53
N ARG A 105 -68.60 -39.38 17.62
CA ARG A 105 -69.00 -40.80 17.50
C ARG A 105 -68.74 -41.54 18.82
N ARG A 106 -67.62 -41.26 19.50
CA ARG A 106 -67.29 -41.83 20.81
C ARG A 106 -68.31 -41.43 21.88
N HIS A 107 -68.69 -40.14 21.94
CA HIS A 107 -69.73 -39.67 22.85
C HIS A 107 -71.06 -40.38 22.62
N ARG A 108 -71.49 -40.53 21.36
CA ARG A 108 -72.73 -41.26 21.02
C ARG A 108 -72.70 -42.72 21.48
N ARG A 109 -71.57 -43.43 21.32
CA ARG A 109 -71.42 -44.81 21.83
C ARG A 109 -71.55 -44.90 23.34
N VAL A 110 -70.90 -43.98 24.07
CA VAL A 110 -70.97 -43.93 25.54
C VAL A 110 -72.40 -43.65 26.00
N GLN A 111 -73.09 -42.71 25.36
CA GLN A 111 -74.48 -42.38 25.68
C GLN A 111 -75.41 -43.58 25.45
N LYS A 112 -75.25 -44.31 24.33
CA LYS A 112 -76.03 -45.54 24.07
C LYS A 112 -75.77 -46.63 25.10
N LEU A 113 -74.52 -46.84 25.51
CA LEU A 113 -74.16 -47.79 26.56
C LEU A 113 -74.81 -47.43 27.90
N GLN A 114 -74.83 -46.13 28.25
CA GLN A 114 -75.47 -45.65 29.47
C GLN A 114 -76.99 -45.86 29.42
N GLN A 115 -77.63 -45.56 28.27
CA GLN A 115 -79.07 -45.79 28.08
C GLN A 115 -79.42 -47.27 28.22
N GLU A 116 -78.70 -48.16 27.51
CA GLU A 116 -78.93 -49.61 27.62
C GLU A 116 -78.66 -50.13 29.04
N ALA A 117 -77.66 -49.59 29.75
CA ALA A 117 -77.39 -49.97 31.14
C ALA A 117 -78.53 -49.58 32.09
N VAL A 118 -79.11 -48.39 31.90
CA VAL A 118 -80.27 -47.92 32.70
C VAL A 118 -81.52 -48.72 32.35
N ASP A 119 -81.83 -48.87 31.06
CA ASP A 119 -83.03 -49.57 30.60
C ASP A 119 -82.97 -51.07 30.91
N SER A 120 -81.82 -51.70 30.70
CA SER A 120 -81.61 -53.10 31.10
C SER A 120 -81.62 -53.23 32.61
N GLY A 121 -81.01 -52.31 33.37
CA GLY A 121 -81.02 -52.34 34.83
C GLY A 121 -82.45 -52.27 35.40
N ALA A 122 -83.29 -51.39 34.87
CA ALA A 122 -84.70 -51.27 35.26
C ALA A 122 -85.50 -52.54 34.94
N LYS A 123 -85.34 -53.09 33.73
CA LYS A 123 -86.01 -54.35 33.33
C LYS A 123 -85.53 -55.54 34.16
N ASN A 124 -84.23 -55.61 34.46
CA ASN A 124 -83.64 -56.70 35.24
C ASN A 124 -84.14 -56.67 36.70
N ALA A 125 -84.24 -55.47 37.30
CA ALA A 125 -84.84 -55.31 38.63
C ALA A 125 -86.32 -55.71 38.66
N ALA A 126 -87.09 -55.41 37.61
CA ALA A 126 -88.50 -55.81 37.50
C ALA A 126 -88.67 -57.34 37.40
N VAL A 127 -87.80 -58.01 36.62
CA VAL A 127 -87.71 -59.48 36.55
C VAL A 127 -87.34 -60.06 37.92
N GLU A 128 -86.36 -59.46 38.61
CA GLU A 128 -85.90 -59.89 39.93
C GLU A 128 -87.01 -59.86 40.97
N MET A 129 -87.80 -58.77 41.01
CA MET A 129 -88.94 -58.64 41.92
C MET A 129 -90.02 -59.71 41.70
N ARG A 130 -90.32 -60.04 40.44
CA ARG A 130 -91.36 -61.03 40.11
C ARG A 130 -91.00 -62.47 40.48
N TRP A 131 -89.75 -62.78 40.84
CA TRP A 131 -89.41 -64.13 41.31
C TRP A 131 -90.02 -64.46 42.67
N ALA A 132 -90.25 -63.45 43.50
CA ALA A 132 -90.93 -63.63 44.79
C ALA A 132 -92.41 -64.01 44.58
N ASP A 133 -93.10 -63.35 43.66
CA ASP A 133 -94.52 -63.56 43.35
C ASP A 133 -94.80 -64.98 42.81
N LEU A 134 -93.83 -65.58 42.12
CA LEU A 134 -93.96 -66.93 41.55
C LEU A 134 -94.19 -68.04 42.60
N PHE A 135 -93.77 -67.82 43.85
CA PHE A 135 -93.98 -68.79 44.94
C PHE A 135 -95.42 -68.82 45.47
N GLU A 136 -96.27 -67.85 45.10
CA GLU A 136 -97.66 -67.75 45.57
C GLU A 136 -98.65 -68.57 44.72
N PHE A 137 -98.24 -69.03 43.53
CA PHE A 137 -99.12 -69.80 42.62
C PHE A 137 -99.13 -71.30 42.96
N SER A 138 -100.28 -71.81 43.40
CA SER A 138 -100.46 -73.23 43.74
C SER A 138 -100.82 -74.13 42.56
N MET A 139 -101.22 -73.55 41.41
CA MET A 139 -101.61 -74.32 40.23
C MET A 139 -100.45 -74.44 39.22
N PRO A 140 -99.99 -75.66 38.87
CA PRO A 140 -98.84 -75.85 37.98
C PRO A 140 -98.97 -75.21 36.59
N GLN A 141 -100.20 -75.12 36.04
CA GLN A 141 -100.45 -74.47 34.75
C GLN A 141 -100.31 -72.94 34.80
N GLU A 142 -100.75 -72.32 35.89
CA GLU A 142 -100.62 -70.86 36.11
C GLU A 142 -99.15 -70.50 36.36
N LEU A 143 -98.45 -71.30 37.17
CA LEU A 143 -97.02 -71.16 37.41
C LEU A 143 -96.20 -71.29 36.12
N HIS A 144 -96.54 -72.25 35.25
CA HIS A 144 -95.86 -72.42 33.97
C HIS A 144 -96.04 -71.20 33.05
N ASN A 145 -97.25 -70.63 32.99
CA ASN A 145 -97.53 -69.44 32.19
C ASN A 145 -96.74 -68.21 32.67
N GLU A 146 -96.66 -67.98 33.99
CA GLU A 146 -95.88 -66.89 34.56
C GLU A 146 -94.36 -67.12 34.42
N LEU A 147 -93.88 -68.37 34.52
CA LEU A 147 -92.49 -68.73 34.21
C LEU A 147 -92.15 -68.49 32.74
N GLU A 148 -93.06 -68.81 31.81
CA GLU A 148 -92.86 -68.45 30.39
C GLU A 148 -92.82 -66.94 30.18
N LEU A 149 -93.64 -66.17 30.91
CA LEU A 149 -93.68 -64.70 30.80
C LEU A 149 -92.38 -64.07 31.34
N GLN A 150 -91.87 -64.56 32.47
CA GLN A 150 -90.55 -64.24 33.02
C GLN A 150 -89.42 -64.62 32.05
N ASN A 151 -89.47 -65.82 31.45
CA ASN A 151 -88.47 -66.27 30.49
C ASN A 151 -88.47 -65.39 29.21
N ARG A 152 -89.65 -64.99 28.73
CA ARG A 152 -89.79 -64.01 27.64
C ARG A 152 -89.18 -62.65 28.02
N ALA A 153 -89.42 -62.15 29.23
CA ALA A 153 -88.82 -60.89 29.69
C ALA A 153 -87.28 -60.95 29.78
N CYS A 154 -86.71 -62.06 30.25
CA CYS A 154 -85.27 -62.31 30.22
C CYS A 154 -84.72 -62.39 28.78
N ALA A 155 -85.43 -63.06 27.88
CA ALA A 155 -85.07 -63.15 26.47
C ALA A 155 -85.10 -61.78 25.78
N ASP A 156 -86.05 -60.91 26.11
CA ASP A 156 -86.14 -59.54 25.59
C ASP A 156 -84.96 -58.67 26.06
N ILE A 157 -84.49 -58.83 27.30
CA ILE A 157 -83.29 -58.16 27.82
C ILE A 157 -82.01 -58.66 27.10
N LEU A 158 -81.91 -59.97 26.89
CA LEU A 158 -80.78 -60.52 26.12
C LEU A 158 -80.81 -60.03 24.67
N ALA A 159 -82.00 -59.99 24.05
CA ALA A 159 -82.17 -59.49 22.69
C ALA A 159 -81.81 -58.01 22.54
N SER A 160 -82.11 -57.15 23.53
CA SER A 160 -81.69 -55.74 23.51
C SER A 160 -80.17 -55.60 23.63
N LYS A 161 -79.54 -56.35 24.54
CA LYS A 161 -78.08 -56.40 24.68
C LYS A 161 -77.41 -56.93 23.40
N ASP A 162 -77.92 -58.01 22.83
CA ASP A 162 -77.42 -58.60 21.59
C ASP A 162 -77.61 -57.66 20.38
N ALA A 163 -78.65 -56.82 20.38
CA ALA A 163 -78.82 -55.77 19.37
C ALA A 163 -77.73 -54.69 19.48
N VAL A 164 -77.43 -54.23 20.71
CA VAL A 164 -76.33 -53.26 20.95
C VAL A 164 -74.97 -53.87 20.62
N ILE A 165 -74.73 -55.14 20.97
CA ILE A 165 -73.50 -55.87 20.63
C ILE A 165 -73.34 -55.94 19.10
N ARG A 166 -74.40 -56.31 18.37
CA ARG A 166 -74.35 -56.34 16.90
C ARG A 166 -74.08 -54.97 16.30
N GLU A 167 -74.68 -53.90 16.85
CA GLU A 167 -74.41 -52.54 16.40
C GLU A 167 -72.94 -52.15 16.63
N PHE A 168 -72.34 -52.49 17.78
CA PHE A 168 -70.92 -52.21 18.02
C PHE A 168 -70.00 -53.09 17.19
N GLN A 169 -70.37 -54.32 16.89
CA GLN A 169 -69.63 -55.17 15.95
C GLN A 169 -69.66 -54.61 14.52
N THR A 170 -70.80 -54.06 14.06
CA THR A 170 -70.85 -53.39 12.75
C THR A 170 -70.06 -52.09 12.74
N GLN A 171 -70.13 -51.30 13.81
CA GLN A 171 -69.30 -50.10 13.96
C GLN A 171 -67.80 -50.42 14.02
N LEU A 172 -67.41 -51.55 14.63
CA LEU A 172 -66.02 -52.01 14.66
C LEU A 172 -65.53 -52.36 13.25
N LYS A 173 -66.32 -53.11 12.48
CA LYS A 173 -66.01 -53.41 11.07
C LYS A 173 -65.91 -52.13 10.23
N ALA A 174 -66.85 -51.20 10.40
CA ALA A 174 -66.80 -49.90 9.73
C ALA A 174 -65.54 -49.10 10.12
N LYS A 175 -65.08 -49.21 11.37
CA LYS A 175 -63.82 -48.60 11.81
C LYS A 175 -62.58 -49.24 11.18
N ASP A 176 -62.57 -50.56 10.99
CA ASP A 176 -61.50 -51.23 10.27
C ASP A 176 -61.45 -50.78 8.80
N GLU A 177 -62.61 -50.63 8.15
CA GLU A 177 -62.72 -50.07 6.79
C GLU A 177 -62.26 -48.60 6.72
N GLU A 178 -62.70 -47.76 7.67
CA GLU A 178 -62.25 -46.37 7.82
C GLU A 178 -60.73 -46.28 8.04
N TYR A 179 -60.12 -47.23 8.75
CA TYR A 179 -58.68 -47.25 8.98
C TYR A 179 -57.92 -47.56 7.68
N VAL A 180 -58.39 -48.53 6.89
CA VAL A 180 -57.80 -48.85 5.59
C VAL A 180 -57.92 -47.68 4.61
N THR A 181 -59.06 -46.99 4.60
CA THR A 181 -59.23 -45.79 3.74
C THR A 181 -58.35 -44.64 4.23
N ALA A 182 -58.23 -44.41 5.54
CA ALA A 182 -57.34 -43.40 6.10
C ALA A 182 -55.87 -43.66 5.74
N LEU A 183 -55.40 -44.91 5.78
CA LEU A 183 -54.04 -45.26 5.32
C LEU A 183 -53.81 -44.95 3.85
N LYS A 184 -54.81 -45.19 2.98
CA LYS A 184 -54.72 -44.84 1.55
C LYS A 184 -54.65 -43.33 1.35
N VAL A 185 -55.53 -42.58 2.02
CA VAL A 185 -55.53 -41.11 1.96
C VAL A 185 -54.21 -40.55 2.47
N GLN A 186 -53.69 -41.07 3.58
CA GLN A 186 -52.39 -40.66 4.11
C GLN A 186 -51.25 -40.96 3.13
N ALA A 187 -51.26 -42.11 2.47
CA ALA A 187 -50.27 -42.43 1.44
C ALA A 187 -50.33 -41.44 0.27
N GLU A 188 -51.54 -41.12 -0.21
CA GLU A 188 -51.75 -40.12 -1.28
C GLU A 188 -51.34 -38.69 -0.85
N GLU A 189 -51.57 -38.31 0.40
CA GLU A 189 -51.16 -37.00 0.95
C GLU A 189 -49.64 -36.89 1.05
N VAL A 190 -48.97 -37.96 1.50
CA VAL A 190 -47.49 -38.02 1.54
C VAL A 190 -46.93 -37.97 0.12
N GLU A 191 -47.52 -38.70 -0.83
CA GLU A 191 -47.11 -38.67 -2.25
C GLU A 191 -47.26 -37.25 -2.83
N LYS A 192 -48.41 -36.60 -2.61
CA LYS A 192 -48.64 -35.20 -3.03
C LYS A 192 -47.62 -34.23 -2.41
N LEU A 193 -47.27 -34.42 -1.14
CA LEU A 193 -46.27 -33.60 -0.46
C LEU A 193 -44.88 -33.81 -1.09
N VAL A 194 -44.50 -35.06 -1.34
CA VAL A 194 -43.22 -35.43 -1.98
C VAL A 194 -43.14 -34.88 -3.40
N ASP A 195 -44.22 -34.96 -4.18
CA ASP A 195 -44.30 -34.41 -5.53
C ASP A 195 -44.14 -32.89 -5.54
N ARG A 196 -44.85 -32.19 -4.64
CA ARG A 196 -44.75 -30.73 -4.48
C ARG A 196 -43.37 -30.30 -4.04
N MET A 197 -42.74 -31.02 -3.11
CA MET A 197 -41.36 -30.74 -2.69
C MET A 197 -40.40 -30.98 -3.86
N SER A 198 -40.53 -32.09 -4.58
CA SER A 198 -39.67 -32.44 -5.72
C SER A 198 -39.82 -31.45 -6.88
N GLN A 199 -41.03 -30.96 -7.13
CA GLN A 199 -41.30 -29.89 -8.09
C GLN A 199 -40.64 -28.57 -7.63
N GLN A 200 -40.80 -28.19 -6.37
CA GLN A 200 -40.17 -26.99 -5.80
C GLN A 200 -38.64 -27.05 -5.86
N TYR A 201 -38.03 -28.23 -5.70
CA TYR A 201 -36.59 -28.40 -5.87
C TYR A 201 -36.16 -28.21 -7.32
N ARG A 202 -36.87 -28.81 -8.29
CA ARG A 202 -36.59 -28.66 -9.73
C ARG A 202 -36.75 -27.21 -10.19
N GLU A 203 -37.88 -26.58 -9.88
CA GLU A 203 -38.13 -25.18 -10.22
C GLU A 203 -37.07 -24.25 -9.61
N MET A 204 -36.62 -24.52 -8.38
CA MET A 204 -35.57 -23.74 -7.76
C MET A 204 -34.21 -23.94 -8.43
N GLN A 205 -33.90 -25.17 -8.86
CA GLN A 205 -32.68 -25.46 -9.60
C GLN A 205 -32.67 -24.73 -10.95
N ASP A 206 -33.76 -24.81 -11.71
CA ASP A 206 -33.91 -24.13 -13.00
C ASP A 206 -33.76 -22.60 -12.85
N GLU A 207 -34.35 -22.02 -11.79
CA GLU A 207 -34.21 -20.59 -11.49
C GLU A 207 -32.77 -20.24 -11.05
N TYR A 208 -32.07 -21.08 -10.28
CA TYR A 208 -30.65 -20.83 -9.96
C TYR A 208 -29.77 -20.86 -11.22
N GLU A 209 -30.02 -21.81 -12.14
CA GLU A 209 -29.29 -21.89 -13.41
C GLU A 209 -29.54 -20.65 -14.28
N LEU A 210 -30.80 -20.23 -14.40
CA LEU A 210 -31.19 -19.03 -15.16
C LEU A 210 -30.60 -17.75 -14.57
N GLU A 211 -30.68 -17.58 -13.25
CA GLU A 211 -30.14 -16.38 -12.58
C GLU A 211 -28.61 -16.33 -12.66
N LEU A 212 -27.94 -17.49 -12.62
CA LEU A 212 -26.49 -17.58 -12.81
C LEU A 212 -26.09 -17.20 -14.25
N GLU A 213 -26.81 -17.68 -15.27
CA GLU A 213 -26.59 -17.28 -16.66
C GLU A 213 -26.77 -15.77 -16.85
N GLN A 214 -27.81 -15.17 -16.25
CA GLN A 214 -28.03 -13.72 -16.30
C GLN A 214 -26.91 -12.92 -15.62
N MET A 215 -26.39 -13.40 -14.48
CA MET A 215 -25.25 -12.79 -13.81
C MET A 215 -24.00 -12.86 -14.69
N GLU A 216 -23.70 -14.01 -15.28
CA GLU A 216 -22.56 -14.20 -16.19
C GLU A 216 -22.65 -13.27 -17.39
N ASP A 217 -23.82 -13.20 -18.04
CA ASP A 217 -24.10 -12.29 -19.15
C ASP A 217 -23.89 -10.81 -18.79
N ALA A 218 -24.30 -10.41 -17.58
CA ALA A 218 -24.11 -9.05 -17.11
C ALA A 218 -22.61 -8.72 -16.91
N PHE A 219 -21.84 -9.64 -16.32
CA PHE A 219 -20.39 -9.48 -16.16
C PHE A 219 -19.64 -9.52 -17.49
N LEU A 220 -20.06 -10.36 -18.43
CA LEU A 220 -19.48 -10.41 -19.77
C LEU A 220 -19.69 -9.08 -20.52
N LYS A 221 -20.91 -8.53 -20.47
CA LYS A 221 -21.21 -7.21 -21.06
C LYS A 221 -20.40 -6.10 -20.40
N GLU A 222 -20.29 -6.09 -19.08
CA GLU A 222 -19.46 -5.11 -18.36
C GLU A 222 -17.98 -5.23 -18.74
N ARG A 223 -17.45 -6.45 -18.85
CA ARG A 223 -16.08 -6.68 -19.31
C ARG A 223 -15.87 -6.18 -20.74
N ASP A 224 -16.81 -6.46 -21.63
CA ASP A 224 -16.72 -6.05 -23.04
C ASP A 224 -16.78 -4.51 -23.17
N GLU A 225 -17.63 -3.85 -22.38
CA GLU A 225 -17.69 -2.37 -22.26
C GLU A 225 -16.36 -1.79 -21.74
N LEU A 226 -15.78 -2.38 -20.69
CA LEU A 226 -14.47 -1.97 -20.17
C LEU A 226 -13.35 -2.13 -21.20
N ILE A 227 -13.33 -3.25 -21.93
CA ILE A 227 -12.35 -3.49 -23.01
C ILE A 227 -12.55 -2.48 -24.13
N ALA A 228 -13.79 -2.18 -24.52
CA ALA A 228 -14.09 -1.19 -25.55
C ALA A 228 -13.61 0.20 -25.15
N ASN A 229 -13.85 0.64 -23.91
CA ASN A 229 -13.39 1.92 -23.39
C ASN A 229 -11.86 2.02 -23.37
N ASN A 230 -11.16 0.97 -22.92
CA ASN A 230 -9.70 0.94 -22.93
C ASN A 230 -9.13 0.97 -24.35
N LYS A 231 -9.77 0.28 -25.31
CA LYS A 231 -9.38 0.34 -26.72
C LYS A 231 -9.53 1.74 -27.29
N LEU A 232 -10.67 2.40 -27.03
CA LEU A 232 -10.88 3.79 -27.45
C LEU A 232 -9.85 4.74 -26.84
N GLU A 233 -9.48 4.55 -25.57
CA GLU A 233 -8.44 5.34 -24.93
C GLU A 233 -7.08 5.12 -25.61
N ILE A 234 -6.70 3.87 -25.87
CA ILE A 234 -5.47 3.52 -26.58
C ILE A 234 -5.46 4.13 -27.99
N ASP A 235 -6.55 3.99 -28.74
CA ASP A 235 -6.68 4.56 -30.08
C ASP A 235 -6.56 6.09 -30.05
N SER A 236 -7.15 6.75 -29.05
CA SER A 236 -7.02 8.20 -28.86
C SER A 236 -5.58 8.63 -28.56
N LEU A 237 -4.81 7.82 -27.83
CA LEU A 237 -3.40 8.07 -27.56
C LEU A 237 -2.54 7.88 -28.81
N PHE A 238 -2.85 6.87 -29.63
CA PHE A 238 -2.19 6.68 -30.92
C PHE A 238 -2.49 7.81 -31.89
N GLU A 239 -3.73 8.31 -31.94
CA GLU A 239 -4.10 9.44 -32.79
C GLU A 239 -3.35 10.71 -32.35
N ARG A 240 -3.34 11.02 -31.04
CA ARG A 240 -2.54 12.14 -30.50
C ARG A 240 -1.04 12.00 -30.80
N ARG A 241 -0.50 10.78 -30.68
CA ARG A 241 0.90 10.53 -31.03
C ARG A 241 1.14 10.80 -32.52
N ARG A 242 0.24 10.34 -33.39
CA ARG A 242 0.32 10.55 -34.84
C ARG A 242 0.26 12.03 -35.19
N GLU A 243 -0.64 12.78 -34.57
CA GLU A 243 -0.73 14.24 -34.71
C GLU A 243 0.58 14.92 -34.31
N MET A 244 1.15 14.55 -33.16
CA MET A 244 2.44 15.09 -32.71
C MET A 244 3.60 14.72 -33.64
N GLU A 245 3.61 13.50 -34.19
CA GLU A 245 4.61 13.06 -35.18
C GLU A 245 4.47 13.85 -36.49
N MET A 246 3.24 14.12 -36.96
CA MET A 246 3.00 14.97 -38.14
C MET A 246 3.50 16.39 -37.91
N VAL A 247 3.14 17.02 -36.77
CA VAL A 247 3.60 18.37 -36.43
C VAL A 247 5.14 18.41 -36.35
N TYR A 248 5.77 17.40 -35.77
CA TYR A 248 7.24 17.32 -35.73
C TYR A 248 7.86 17.21 -37.13
N MET A 249 7.26 16.40 -38.01
CA MET A 249 7.71 16.23 -39.40
C MET A 249 7.55 17.52 -40.21
N GLU A 250 6.43 18.22 -40.08
CA GLU A 250 6.21 19.53 -40.72
C GLU A 250 7.17 20.59 -40.18
N ALA A 251 7.39 20.64 -38.87
CA ALA A 251 8.37 21.55 -38.25
C ALA A 251 9.81 21.24 -38.67
N LYS A 252 10.13 19.97 -38.93
CA LYS A 252 11.42 19.57 -39.49
C LYS A 252 11.53 19.99 -40.95
N GLN A 253 10.51 19.71 -41.76
CA GLN A 253 10.49 20.06 -43.18
C GLN A 253 10.62 21.57 -43.39
N THR A 254 9.89 22.38 -42.63
CA THR A 254 10.00 23.85 -42.68
C THR A 254 11.39 24.35 -42.31
N ARG A 255 12.05 23.76 -41.31
CA ARG A 255 13.46 24.06 -40.99
C ARG A 255 14.42 23.65 -42.12
N ASP A 256 14.22 22.47 -42.70
CA ASP A 256 15.03 22.00 -43.82
C ASP A 256 14.85 22.91 -45.05
N GLU A 257 13.63 23.39 -45.32
CA GLU A 257 13.33 24.38 -46.37
C GLU A 257 13.99 25.73 -46.09
N GLN A 258 13.99 26.20 -44.83
CA GLN A 258 14.70 27.43 -44.43
C GLN A 258 16.22 27.30 -44.67
N TYR A 259 16.84 26.18 -44.29
CA TYR A 259 18.27 25.98 -44.55
C TYR A 259 18.59 25.92 -46.05
N LEU A 260 17.71 25.33 -46.87
CA LEU A 260 17.88 25.35 -48.32
C LEU A 260 17.80 26.78 -48.88
N GLN A 261 16.88 27.60 -48.38
CA GLN A 261 16.77 29.02 -48.73
C GLN A 261 18.03 29.79 -48.32
N GLU A 262 18.51 29.62 -47.08
CA GLU A 262 19.73 30.28 -46.61
C GLU A 262 20.97 29.89 -47.44
N ILE A 263 21.09 28.62 -47.85
CA ILE A 263 22.18 28.16 -48.73
C ILE A 263 22.06 28.82 -50.10
N GLU A 264 20.86 28.94 -50.65
CA GLU A 264 20.66 29.59 -51.95
C GLU A 264 20.94 31.10 -51.87
N GLU A 265 20.52 31.76 -50.80
CA GLU A 265 20.87 33.16 -50.53
C GLU A 265 22.37 33.37 -50.35
N LEU A 266 23.08 32.45 -49.69
CA LEU A 266 24.54 32.47 -49.60
C LEU A 266 25.19 32.32 -50.97
N ARG A 267 24.70 31.41 -51.82
CA ARG A 267 25.20 31.25 -53.20
C ARG A 267 25.01 32.51 -54.03
N VAL A 268 23.86 33.17 -53.90
CA VAL A 268 23.57 34.43 -54.59
C VAL A 268 24.53 35.53 -54.08
N ARG A 269 24.70 35.65 -52.76
CA ARG A 269 25.65 36.61 -52.16
C ARG A 269 27.09 36.36 -52.61
N ASP A 270 27.56 35.13 -52.59
CA ASP A 270 28.91 34.78 -53.06
C ASP A 270 29.09 35.13 -54.56
N ALA A 271 28.05 34.91 -55.37
CA ALA A 271 28.07 35.30 -56.79
C ALA A 271 28.06 36.83 -56.98
N GLU A 272 27.32 37.56 -56.16
CA GLU A 272 27.33 39.03 -56.12
C GLU A 272 28.69 39.57 -55.69
N ASP A 273 29.27 39.05 -54.61
CA ASP A 273 30.61 39.42 -54.12
C ASP A 273 31.70 39.10 -55.16
N TYR A 274 31.60 37.96 -55.84
CA TYR A 274 32.50 37.63 -56.95
C TYR A 274 32.37 38.63 -58.10
N ASN A 275 31.15 38.99 -58.48
CA ASN A 275 30.90 40.00 -59.50
C ASN A 275 31.41 41.38 -59.08
N GLU A 276 31.21 41.76 -57.82
CA GLU A 276 31.71 43.02 -57.27
C GLU A 276 33.25 43.05 -57.29
N LEU A 277 33.90 41.96 -56.87
CA LEU A 277 35.35 41.82 -56.94
C LEU A 277 35.84 41.85 -58.38
N LYS A 278 35.14 41.19 -59.31
CA LYS A 278 35.45 41.22 -60.73
C LYS A 278 35.38 42.65 -61.28
N ILE A 279 34.33 43.41 -60.96
CA ILE A 279 34.21 44.82 -61.34
C ILE A 279 35.35 45.65 -60.73
N LYS A 280 35.69 45.44 -59.45
CA LYS A 280 36.83 46.10 -58.80
C LYS A 280 38.17 45.79 -59.49
N LEU A 281 38.38 44.55 -59.91
CA LEU A 281 39.60 44.15 -60.62
C LEU A 281 39.62 44.70 -62.05
N GLU A 282 38.51 44.65 -62.78
CA GLU A 282 38.39 45.23 -64.13
C GLU A 282 38.58 46.75 -64.10
N THR A 283 38.00 47.45 -63.13
CA THR A 283 38.23 48.89 -62.92
C THR A 283 39.67 49.18 -62.54
N ASN A 284 40.29 48.38 -61.67
CA ASN A 284 41.72 48.52 -61.37
C ASN A 284 42.58 48.30 -62.63
N ILE A 285 42.28 47.30 -63.46
CA ILE A 285 42.95 47.08 -64.75
C ILE A 285 42.79 48.30 -65.64
N GLN A 286 41.57 48.83 -65.80
CA GLN A 286 41.31 50.05 -66.56
C GLN A 286 42.11 51.24 -66.03
N THR A 287 42.20 51.43 -64.70
CA THR A 287 43.02 52.49 -64.12
C THR A 287 44.51 52.28 -64.34
N LEU A 288 45.00 51.03 -64.33
CA LEU A 288 46.39 50.71 -64.62
C LEU A 288 46.72 50.91 -66.11
N GLU A 289 45.80 50.55 -67.00
CA GLU A 289 45.89 50.84 -68.43
C GLU A 289 45.93 52.35 -68.66
N GLN A 290 45.02 53.10 -68.02
CA GLN A 290 45.04 54.56 -68.05
C GLN A 290 46.36 55.12 -67.50
N GLN A 291 46.87 54.60 -66.38
CA GLN A 291 48.16 55.01 -65.82
C GLN A 291 49.33 54.68 -66.74
N LEU A 292 49.28 53.58 -67.50
CA LEU A 292 50.29 53.25 -68.50
C LEU A 292 50.21 54.21 -69.69
N GLU A 293 49.01 54.57 -70.15
CA GLU A 293 48.81 55.57 -71.19
C GLU A 293 49.23 56.98 -70.71
N GLU A 294 48.91 57.34 -69.46
CA GLU A 294 49.39 58.54 -68.78
C GLU A 294 50.91 58.52 -68.59
N MET A 295 51.50 57.39 -68.23
CA MET A 295 52.95 57.23 -68.16
C MET A 295 53.59 57.43 -69.53
N ARG A 296 52.98 56.88 -70.59
CA ARG A 296 53.40 57.10 -71.97
C ARG A 296 53.30 58.59 -72.38
N ALA A 297 52.19 59.24 -72.00
CA ALA A 297 52.00 60.68 -72.20
C ALA A 297 52.94 61.52 -71.33
N THR A 298 53.28 61.11 -70.11
CA THR A 298 54.20 61.82 -69.22
C THR A 298 55.66 61.63 -69.61
N TYR A 299 56.02 60.53 -70.29
CA TYR A 299 57.34 60.43 -70.93
C TYR A 299 57.44 61.37 -72.15
N GLN A 300 56.36 61.55 -72.91
CA GLN A 300 56.23 62.63 -73.91
C GLN A 300 56.21 64.03 -73.25
N LEU A 301 55.65 64.15 -72.05
CA LEU A 301 55.66 65.40 -71.28
C LEU A 301 57.02 65.63 -70.61
N ASN A 302 57.83 64.60 -70.31
CA ASN A 302 59.13 64.77 -69.67
C ASN A 302 60.16 65.37 -70.62
N THR A 303 59.98 65.13 -71.93
CA THR A 303 60.62 65.92 -72.97
C THR A 303 60.19 67.40 -72.93
N GLU A 304 58.95 67.70 -72.55
CA GLU A 304 58.44 69.06 -72.34
C GLU A 304 58.77 69.62 -70.92
N LYS A 305 59.01 68.78 -69.90
CA LYS A 305 59.25 69.20 -68.49
C LYS A 305 60.63 69.77 -68.23
N LEU A 306 61.58 69.63 -69.15
CA LEU A 306 62.78 70.47 -69.10
C LEU A 306 62.39 71.96 -69.21
N GLU A 307 61.29 72.29 -69.90
CA GLU A 307 60.74 73.65 -70.01
C GLU A 307 59.80 74.01 -68.84
N TYR A 308 59.25 73.02 -68.12
CA TYR A 308 58.30 73.22 -67.01
C TYR A 308 58.97 73.39 -65.63
N ASN A 309 60.26 73.10 -65.46
CA ASN A 309 60.96 73.31 -64.18
C ASN A 309 60.84 74.76 -63.62
N TYR A 310 60.48 75.73 -64.48
CA TYR A 310 60.15 77.10 -64.10
C TYR A 310 58.79 77.26 -63.37
N ARG A 311 57.82 76.36 -63.57
CA ARG A 311 56.48 76.38 -62.95
C ARG A 311 56.38 75.62 -61.62
N VAL A 312 57.44 74.90 -61.23
CA VAL A 312 57.52 74.11 -59.99
C VAL A 312 57.58 75.00 -58.73
N LEU A 313 57.96 76.27 -58.85
CA LEU A 313 57.93 77.22 -57.73
C LEU A 313 56.51 77.62 -57.28
N THR A 314 55.49 77.37 -58.11
CA THR A 314 54.07 77.61 -57.77
C THR A 314 53.33 76.40 -57.17
N GLU A 315 53.88 75.18 -57.26
CA GLU A 315 53.24 73.95 -56.73
C GLU A 315 53.53 73.66 -55.25
N ARG A 316 54.56 74.29 -54.66
CA ARG A 316 54.87 74.14 -53.23
C ARG A 316 53.75 74.61 -52.30
N ASP A 317 52.91 75.54 -52.74
CA ASP A 317 51.76 76.01 -51.96
C ASP A 317 50.57 75.03 -51.99
N MET A 318 50.50 74.13 -52.98
CA MET A 318 49.44 73.10 -53.06
C MET A 318 49.77 71.85 -52.22
N GLU A 319 51.06 71.50 -52.07
CA GLU A 319 51.50 70.34 -51.27
C GLU A 319 51.16 70.49 -49.77
N ASN A 320 51.19 71.71 -49.26
CA ASN A 320 50.85 72.01 -47.86
C ASN A 320 49.34 71.82 -47.55
N SER A 321 48.47 71.88 -48.57
CA SER A 321 47.03 71.61 -48.45
C SER A 321 46.70 70.11 -48.42
N ALA A 322 47.48 69.30 -49.15
CA ALA A 322 47.27 67.86 -49.27
C ALA A 322 47.61 67.09 -47.97
N THR A 323 48.63 67.53 -47.23
CA THR A 323 49.05 66.90 -45.95
C THR A 323 48.00 67.09 -44.85
N LEU A 324 47.32 68.25 -44.81
CA LEU A 324 46.23 68.53 -43.86
C LEU A 324 45.00 67.62 -44.12
N SER A 325 44.67 67.35 -45.39
CA SER A 325 43.59 66.44 -45.78
C SER A 325 43.87 64.97 -45.43
N GLN A 326 45.14 64.57 -45.48
CA GLN A 326 45.57 63.21 -45.13
C GLN A 326 45.48 62.94 -43.63
N GLN A 327 45.82 63.93 -42.79
CA GLN A 327 45.68 63.81 -41.33
C GLN A 327 44.22 63.78 -40.88
N LYS A 328 43.33 64.58 -41.50
CA LYS A 328 41.87 64.53 -41.22
C LYS A 328 41.24 63.18 -41.57
N ARG A 329 41.66 62.54 -42.68
CA ARG A 329 41.17 61.20 -43.07
C ARG A 329 41.66 60.09 -42.12
N LYS A 330 42.90 60.17 -41.62
CA LYS A 330 43.40 59.24 -40.59
C LYS A 330 42.61 59.37 -39.28
N LEU A 331 42.28 60.60 -38.87
CA LEU A 331 41.47 60.85 -37.67
C LEU A 331 40.06 60.25 -37.79
N ALA A 332 39.41 60.37 -38.94
CA ALA A 332 38.09 59.78 -39.18
C ALA A 332 38.11 58.24 -39.08
N ARG A 333 39.09 57.58 -39.72
CA ARG A 333 39.24 56.11 -39.65
C ARG A 333 39.47 55.60 -38.23
N LEU A 334 40.24 56.31 -37.42
CA LEU A 334 40.48 55.94 -36.02
C LEU A 334 39.22 56.10 -35.17
N LYS A 335 38.40 57.12 -35.44
CA LYS A 335 37.10 57.28 -34.77
C LYS A 335 36.11 56.17 -35.15
N ASP A 336 36.04 55.79 -36.41
CA ASP A 336 35.16 54.70 -36.86
C ASP A 336 35.61 53.33 -36.33
N ALA A 337 36.93 53.08 -36.29
CA ALA A 337 37.49 51.87 -35.68
C ALA A 337 37.16 51.78 -34.17
N LEU A 338 37.24 52.90 -33.45
CA LEU A 338 36.87 52.96 -32.04
C LEU A 338 35.37 52.74 -31.83
N ALA A 339 34.50 53.36 -32.67
CA ALA A 339 33.06 53.13 -32.60
C ALA A 339 32.69 51.65 -32.88
N THR A 340 33.35 51.03 -33.85
CA THR A 340 33.17 49.61 -34.17
C THR A 340 33.62 48.71 -33.01
N LEU A 341 34.71 49.05 -32.34
CA LEU A 341 35.22 48.28 -31.20
C LEU A 341 34.28 48.40 -29.99
N ILE A 342 33.72 49.59 -29.73
CA ILE A 342 32.70 49.80 -28.68
C ILE A 342 31.43 48.99 -29.00
N ALA A 343 30.96 49.01 -30.25
CA ALA A 343 29.77 48.25 -30.65
C ALA A 343 29.97 46.73 -30.46
N LYS A 344 31.14 46.20 -30.85
CA LYS A 344 31.48 44.79 -30.63
C LYS A 344 31.56 44.44 -29.15
N TYR A 345 32.17 45.28 -28.33
CA TYR A 345 32.25 45.08 -26.88
C TYR A 345 30.85 45.03 -26.24
N ASN A 346 29.98 45.98 -26.57
CA ASN A 346 28.61 46.00 -26.04
C ASN A 346 27.80 44.77 -26.51
N GLN A 347 28.02 44.31 -27.75
CA GLN A 347 27.37 43.10 -28.26
C GLN A 347 27.84 41.84 -27.52
N THR A 348 29.14 41.70 -27.25
CA THR A 348 29.68 40.57 -26.46
C THR A 348 29.21 40.62 -25.01
N ASP A 349 29.22 41.81 -24.39
CA ASP A 349 28.78 42.00 -23.01
C ASP A 349 27.27 41.70 -22.84
N ALA A 350 26.43 42.09 -23.80
CA ALA A 350 25.01 41.74 -23.80
C ALA A 350 24.78 40.23 -23.97
N ARG A 351 25.53 39.57 -24.87
CA ARG A 351 25.45 38.11 -25.06
C ARG A 351 25.86 37.37 -23.80
N ASP A 352 26.97 37.76 -23.18
CA ASP A 352 27.49 37.10 -21.99
C ASP A 352 26.57 37.31 -20.78
N ARG A 353 25.95 38.49 -20.64
CA ARG A 353 24.90 38.72 -19.62
C ARG A 353 23.70 37.80 -19.82
N HIS A 354 23.17 37.69 -21.03
CA HIS A 354 22.03 36.81 -21.33
C HIS A 354 22.36 35.34 -21.03
N GLN A 355 23.54 34.87 -21.46
CA GLN A 355 23.97 33.50 -21.17
C GLN A 355 24.13 33.24 -19.67
N ASN A 356 24.67 34.22 -18.92
CA ASN A 356 24.78 34.10 -17.48
C ASN A 356 23.41 34.09 -16.78
N GLU A 357 22.45 34.89 -17.25
CA GLU A 357 21.07 34.88 -16.74
C GLU A 357 20.40 33.52 -16.98
N GLU A 358 20.46 32.99 -18.21
CA GLU A 358 19.92 31.67 -18.57
C GLU A 358 20.55 30.55 -17.72
N LEU A 359 21.89 30.51 -17.63
CA LEU A 359 22.59 29.51 -16.82
C LEU A 359 22.25 29.62 -15.34
N THR A 360 22.04 30.83 -14.83
CA THR A 360 21.65 31.05 -13.42
C THR A 360 20.24 30.57 -13.15
N GLU A 361 19.31 30.78 -14.08
CA GLU A 361 17.94 30.28 -13.98
C GLU A 361 17.88 28.75 -14.06
N GLU A 362 18.62 28.15 -15.00
CA GLU A 362 18.76 26.69 -15.09
C GLU A 362 19.36 26.09 -13.81
N TYR A 363 20.41 26.72 -13.27
CA TYR A 363 21.03 26.30 -12.01
C TYR A 363 20.05 26.37 -10.84
N ARG A 364 19.27 27.46 -10.72
CA ARG A 364 18.23 27.60 -9.68
C ARG A 364 17.15 26.52 -9.84
N ARG A 365 16.70 26.26 -11.07
CA ARG A 365 15.70 25.23 -11.38
C ARG A 365 16.21 23.84 -11.02
N LEU A 366 17.43 23.49 -11.44
CA LEU A 366 18.06 22.20 -11.15
C LEU A 366 18.26 22.01 -9.64
N THR A 367 18.68 23.05 -8.93
CA THR A 367 18.83 23.03 -7.47
C THR A 367 17.49 22.78 -6.76
N LYS A 368 16.40 23.40 -7.24
CA LYS A 368 15.04 23.15 -6.73
C LYS A 368 14.62 21.70 -6.98
N GLN A 369 14.80 21.20 -8.20
CA GLN A 369 14.50 19.80 -8.55
C GLN A 369 15.31 18.81 -7.70
N TYR A 370 16.58 19.10 -7.43
CA TYR A 370 17.44 18.27 -6.58
C TYR A 370 16.94 18.23 -5.13
N ARG A 371 16.57 19.38 -4.55
CA ARG A 371 15.97 19.43 -3.20
C ARG A 371 14.64 18.69 -3.13
N ASP A 372 13.79 18.83 -4.14
CA ASP A 372 12.52 18.11 -4.21
C ASP A 372 12.74 16.60 -4.37
N LEU A 373 13.77 16.18 -5.11
CA LEU A 373 14.15 14.78 -5.23
C LEU A 373 14.67 14.21 -3.90
N GLN A 374 15.50 14.95 -3.16
CA GLN A 374 15.94 14.55 -1.82
C GLN A 374 14.78 14.39 -0.84
N ARG A 375 13.82 15.32 -0.84
CA ARG A 375 12.60 15.21 -0.02
C ARG A 375 11.76 14.00 -0.39
N LYS A 376 11.58 13.74 -1.69
CA LYS A 376 10.89 12.55 -2.18
C LYS A 376 11.61 11.27 -1.75
N TYR A 377 12.93 11.23 -1.87
CA TYR A 377 13.72 10.07 -1.46
C TYR A 377 13.56 9.77 0.04
N ALA A 378 13.68 10.78 0.90
CA ALA A 378 13.48 10.63 2.34
C ALA A 378 12.04 10.19 2.68
N HIS A 379 11.04 10.74 2.00
CA HIS A 379 9.65 10.33 2.17
C HIS A 379 9.42 8.88 1.73
N PHE A 380 9.96 8.45 0.58
CA PHE A 380 9.85 7.08 0.11
C PHE A 380 10.59 6.10 1.01
N GLU A 381 11.79 6.43 1.48
CA GLU A 381 12.54 5.58 2.41
C GLU A 381 11.79 5.35 3.73
N ALA A 382 11.20 6.41 4.30
CA ALA A 382 10.37 6.30 5.49
C ALA A 382 9.08 5.51 5.23
N SER A 383 8.38 5.81 4.13
CA SER A 383 7.14 5.12 3.76
C SER A 383 7.36 3.63 3.47
N ASP A 384 8.43 3.28 2.76
CA ASP A 384 8.76 1.90 2.41
C ASP A 384 9.20 1.11 3.64
N SER A 385 9.98 1.73 4.54
CA SER A 385 10.37 1.12 5.82
C SER A 385 9.15 0.85 6.72
N ASN A 386 8.25 1.83 6.86
CA ASN A 386 7.02 1.67 7.63
C ASN A 386 6.12 0.57 7.04
N LYS A 387 5.93 0.56 5.71
CA LYS A 387 5.14 -0.46 5.04
C LYS A 387 5.74 -1.85 5.19
N PHE A 388 7.07 -1.97 5.11
CA PHE A 388 7.76 -3.23 5.35
C PHE A 388 7.54 -3.72 6.79
N ASP A 389 7.67 -2.84 7.78
CA ASP A 389 7.47 -3.16 9.20
C ASP A 389 6.03 -3.58 9.51
N GLU A 390 5.04 -2.91 8.92
CA GLU A 390 3.61 -3.26 9.05
C GLU A 390 3.33 -4.65 8.47
N VAL A 391 3.80 -4.92 7.25
CA VAL A 391 3.64 -6.21 6.58
C VAL A 391 4.36 -7.31 7.35
N TRP A 392 5.56 -7.03 7.88
CA TRP A 392 6.30 -7.97 8.71
C TRP A 392 5.54 -8.32 9.99
N GLN A 393 5.04 -7.32 10.72
CA GLN A 393 4.25 -7.54 11.95
C GLN A 393 2.99 -8.34 11.67
N MET A 394 2.25 -8.01 10.61
CA MET A 394 1.06 -8.75 10.21
C MET A 394 1.37 -10.22 9.90
N HIS A 395 2.47 -10.51 9.20
CA HIS A 395 2.86 -11.89 8.89
C HIS A 395 3.42 -12.62 10.12
N GLU A 396 4.14 -11.93 11.00
CA GLU A 396 4.63 -12.44 12.27
C GLU A 396 3.47 -12.85 13.18
N GLU A 397 2.46 -12.00 13.38
CA GLU A 397 1.26 -12.29 14.17
C GLU A 397 0.49 -13.50 13.60
N ASN A 398 0.32 -13.54 12.28
CA ASN A 398 -0.31 -14.67 11.60
C ASN A 398 0.46 -15.98 11.80
N ALA A 399 1.79 -15.94 11.78
CA ALA A 399 2.64 -17.11 12.04
C ALA A 399 2.53 -17.55 13.51
N ILE A 400 2.59 -16.61 14.46
CA ILE A 400 2.44 -16.87 15.89
C ILE A 400 1.09 -17.56 16.16
N HIS A 401 -0.01 -17.01 15.65
CA HIS A 401 -1.35 -17.60 15.82
C HIS A 401 -1.43 -19.04 15.30
N LYS A 402 -0.81 -19.33 14.14
CA LYS A 402 -0.75 -20.69 13.60
C LYS A 402 0.07 -21.63 14.48
N ILE A 403 1.17 -21.14 15.06
CA ILE A 403 2.02 -21.95 15.94
C ILE A 403 1.32 -22.19 17.29
N GLU A 404 0.62 -21.20 17.85
CA GLU A 404 -0.19 -21.37 19.06
C GLU A 404 -1.25 -22.45 18.86
N LYS A 405 -1.99 -22.41 17.74
CA LYS A 405 -2.92 -23.49 17.37
C LYS A 405 -2.24 -24.84 17.24
N LEU A 406 -1.04 -24.89 16.66
CA LEU A 406 -0.27 -26.13 16.54
C LEU A 406 0.18 -26.66 17.90
N LEU A 407 0.60 -25.78 18.82
CA LEU A 407 1.00 -26.14 20.18
C LEU A 407 -0.19 -26.60 21.03
N ASP A 408 -1.36 -25.97 20.87
CA ASP A 408 -2.59 -26.41 21.51
C ASP A 408 -3.03 -27.79 20.99
N ALA A 409 -2.96 -28.02 19.67
CA ALA A 409 -3.22 -29.34 19.10
C ALA A 409 -2.23 -30.39 19.61
N ASP A 410 -0.94 -30.02 19.70
CA ASP A 410 0.11 -30.87 20.26
C ASP A 410 -0.16 -31.23 21.72
N ARG A 411 -0.61 -30.26 22.54
CA ARG A 411 -1.01 -30.47 23.93
C ARG A 411 -2.14 -31.48 24.04
N ILE A 412 -3.21 -31.26 23.27
CA ILE A 412 -4.39 -32.14 23.27
C ILE A 412 -4.01 -33.57 22.87
N ILE A 413 -3.20 -33.74 21.82
CA ILE A 413 -2.78 -35.06 21.34
C ILE A 413 -1.89 -35.76 22.38
N HIS A 414 -0.92 -35.04 22.96
CA HIS A 414 -0.02 -35.62 23.96
C HIS A 414 -0.74 -36.03 25.25
N GLU A 415 -1.64 -35.18 25.76
CA GLU A 415 -2.37 -35.44 27.00
C GLU A 415 -3.49 -36.46 26.81
N GLN A 416 -4.31 -36.32 25.75
CA GLN A 416 -5.52 -37.15 25.58
C GLN A 416 -5.27 -38.47 24.85
N GLN A 417 -4.43 -38.48 23.80
CA GLN A 417 -4.23 -39.69 22.97
C GLN A 417 -3.05 -40.52 23.45
N LEU A 418 -1.94 -39.88 23.84
CA LEU A 418 -0.74 -40.57 24.29
C LEU A 418 -0.69 -40.77 25.82
N GLY A 419 -1.47 -40.01 26.59
CA GLY A 419 -1.44 -40.06 28.06
C GLY A 419 -0.11 -39.58 28.67
N LEU A 420 0.67 -38.80 27.92
CA LEU A 420 1.97 -38.28 28.33
C LEU A 420 1.83 -36.83 28.81
N THR A 421 2.66 -36.43 29.79
CA THR A 421 2.69 -35.03 30.23
C THR A 421 3.24 -34.14 29.12
N TRP A 422 2.42 -33.21 28.63
CA TRP A 422 2.87 -32.22 27.66
C TRP A 422 3.75 -31.16 28.32
N ARG A 423 4.82 -30.74 27.65
CA ARG A 423 5.71 -29.65 28.09
C ARG A 423 5.75 -28.56 27.02
N PRO A 424 5.52 -27.29 27.38
CA PRO A 424 5.65 -26.19 26.45
C PRO A 424 7.10 -26.03 25.99
N PRO A 425 7.34 -25.49 24.78
CA PRO A 425 8.69 -25.13 24.32
C PRO A 425 9.39 -24.16 25.31
N ALA A 426 10.71 -24.31 25.48
CA ALA A 426 11.49 -23.62 26.51
C ALA A 426 11.56 -22.08 26.40
N GLN A 427 11.11 -21.49 25.28
CA GLN A 427 11.05 -20.05 25.09
C GLN A 427 9.72 -19.69 24.41
N SER A 428 9.03 -18.67 24.94
CA SER A 428 7.83 -18.13 24.31
C SER A 428 8.21 -17.47 22.99
N ILE A 429 7.52 -17.83 21.91
CA ILE A 429 7.75 -17.35 20.54
C ILE A 429 7.71 -15.82 20.47
N ARG A 430 6.91 -15.19 21.35
CA ARG A 430 6.79 -13.74 21.49
C ARG A 430 8.11 -13.06 21.89
N ASN A 431 9.01 -13.78 22.57
CA ASN A 431 10.29 -13.25 23.02
C ASN A 431 11.38 -13.32 21.93
N TRP A 432 11.13 -14.03 20.82
CA TRP A 432 12.06 -14.11 19.69
C TRP A 432 12.09 -12.83 18.85
N SER A 433 10.96 -12.12 18.76
CA SER A 433 10.84 -10.81 18.11
C SER A 433 11.69 -9.74 18.81
N HIS A 434 11.65 -9.72 20.15
CA HIS A 434 12.38 -8.75 20.96
C HIS A 434 13.90 -8.97 20.92
N SER A 435 14.37 -10.22 20.76
CA SER A 435 15.80 -10.50 20.63
C SER A 435 16.39 -10.05 19.28
N ALA A 436 15.57 -9.99 18.22
CA ALA A 436 16.00 -9.49 16.91
C ALA A 436 16.05 -7.96 16.88
N LYS A 437 15.09 -7.28 17.51
CA LYS A 437 15.03 -5.80 17.57
C LYS A 437 15.97 -5.18 18.63
N ALA A 438 16.25 -5.87 19.73
CA ALA A 438 17.15 -5.37 20.78
C ALA A 438 18.62 -5.27 20.33
N GLY A 439 19.03 -6.05 19.32
CA GLY A 439 20.37 -5.98 18.74
C GLY A 439 20.65 -4.67 17.99
N ASP A 440 19.62 -4.12 17.32
CA ASP A 440 19.74 -2.87 16.56
C ASP A 440 19.56 -1.62 17.43
N ALA A 441 18.66 -1.64 18.42
CA ALA A 441 18.49 -0.52 19.35
C ALA A 441 19.69 -0.34 20.29
N ALA A 442 20.25 -1.42 20.84
CA ALA A 442 21.40 -1.34 21.74
C ALA A 442 22.71 -0.97 21.03
N SER A 443 22.83 -1.24 19.72
CA SER A 443 24.01 -0.85 18.93
C SER A 443 23.95 0.61 18.44
N LEU A 444 22.75 1.14 18.16
CA LEU A 444 22.53 2.57 17.91
C LEU A 444 22.67 3.41 19.18
N GLN A 445 22.17 2.95 20.32
CA GLN A 445 22.25 3.68 21.59
C GLN A 445 23.70 3.74 22.12
N LYS A 446 24.49 2.68 21.93
CA LYS A 446 25.92 2.67 22.29
C LYS A 446 26.82 3.48 21.34
N GLN A 447 26.33 3.84 20.14
CA GLN A 447 27.00 4.78 19.24
C GLN A 447 26.66 6.25 19.54
N LEU A 448 25.51 6.51 20.15
CA LEU A 448 25.11 7.85 20.60
C LEU A 448 25.65 8.19 22.00
N GLU A 449 25.85 7.20 22.87
CA GLU A 449 26.40 7.40 24.24
C GLU A 449 27.91 7.66 24.30
N ASN A 450 28.67 7.48 23.21
CA ASN A 450 30.10 7.80 23.18
C ASN A 450 30.42 9.19 22.56
N GLY A 451 29.39 9.98 22.26
CA GLY A 451 29.54 11.27 21.57
C GLY A 451 29.33 12.51 22.42
N ASP A 452 28.89 12.40 23.67
CA ASP A 452 28.56 13.58 24.47
C ASP A 452 28.79 13.38 25.97
N GLU A 453 29.98 13.80 26.44
CA GLU A 453 30.21 14.24 27.82
C GLU A 453 31.12 15.47 27.81
N SER A 454 30.51 16.67 27.87
CA SER A 454 30.89 17.67 28.88
C SER A 454 29.74 18.66 29.11
N SER A 455 28.99 18.34 30.15
CA SER A 455 28.09 19.16 30.98
C SER A 455 28.92 20.16 31.86
N PRO A 456 28.35 20.92 32.82
CA PRO A 456 27.15 21.78 32.83
C PRO A 456 27.34 23.09 33.67
N ASP A 457 26.21 23.76 33.96
CA ASP A 457 25.80 24.49 35.20
C ASP A 457 25.42 25.98 34.95
N SER A 458 24.39 26.64 35.51
CA SER A 458 23.13 26.31 36.21
C SER A 458 22.27 27.61 36.34
N THR A 459 20.92 27.48 36.29
CA THR A 459 19.84 28.26 37.00
C THR A 459 19.76 29.81 36.80
N GLU A 460 18.64 30.56 36.73
CA GLU A 460 17.25 30.52 37.24
C GLU A 460 16.30 31.40 36.38
N SER A 461 14.97 31.12 36.46
CA SER A 461 13.80 32.04 36.59
C SER A 461 13.57 33.21 35.60
N GLU A 462 12.36 33.62 35.19
CA GLU A 462 10.96 33.34 35.50
C GLU A 462 10.08 34.03 34.42
N LYS A 463 8.87 33.48 34.15
CA LYS A 463 7.57 34.14 33.77
C LYS A 463 7.57 35.16 32.61
N GLY A 464 6.61 35.19 31.68
CA GLY A 464 5.24 34.69 31.50
C GLY A 464 4.73 35.49 30.28
N GLY A 465 3.92 35.02 29.34
CA GLY A 465 2.67 34.30 29.48
C GLY A 465 1.67 34.94 28.53
N SER A 466 1.00 34.11 27.70
CA SER A 466 -0.34 34.28 27.09
C SER A 466 -0.58 35.51 26.18
N ARG A 467 -1.42 35.49 25.14
CA ARG A 467 -2.31 34.53 24.47
C ARG A 467 -3.04 35.36 23.38
N ARG A 468 -3.46 34.72 22.27
CA ARG A 468 -4.71 35.01 21.49
C ARG A 468 -4.78 36.40 20.82
N ASP A 469 -5.51 36.68 19.74
CA ASP A 469 -6.56 36.09 18.90
C ASP A 469 -6.33 36.68 17.48
N ASP A 470 -6.60 35.94 16.40
CA ASP A 470 -7.78 36.08 15.52
C ASP A 470 -7.86 37.35 14.66
N ASN A 471 -8.45 37.14 13.48
CA ASN A 471 -8.99 38.09 12.51
C ASN A 471 -8.13 38.44 11.29
N GLY A 472 -8.72 38.10 10.13
CA GLY A 472 -8.21 38.38 8.80
C GLY A 472 -8.52 39.79 8.30
N GLY A 473 -8.07 40.04 7.08
CA GLY A 473 -8.33 41.28 6.36
C GLY A 473 -7.49 41.34 5.10
N ASN A 474 -8.11 40.97 3.98
CA ASN A 474 -7.65 41.27 2.63
C ASN A 474 -7.52 42.79 2.45
N ALA A 475 -6.42 43.27 1.87
CA ALA A 475 -6.40 44.47 1.05
C ALA A 475 -5.10 44.50 0.24
N ASP A 476 -5.24 44.41 -1.08
CA ASP A 476 -4.27 44.89 -2.05
C ASP A 476 -3.96 46.36 -1.75
N GLN A 477 -2.67 46.68 -1.65
CA GLN A 477 -2.18 48.03 -1.90
C GLN A 477 -0.74 47.89 -2.41
N ASP A 478 -0.58 48.07 -3.72
CA ASP A 478 0.67 48.53 -4.30
C ASP A 478 1.09 49.81 -3.59
N ASP A 479 2.27 49.80 -2.96
CA ASP A 479 3.07 51.03 -2.91
C ASP A 479 4.56 50.70 -3.01
N PHE A 480 5.16 51.43 -3.93
CA PHE A 480 6.57 51.45 -4.26
C PHE A 480 7.24 52.26 -3.15
N ASP A 481 8.03 51.62 -2.28
CA ASP A 481 8.96 52.35 -1.42
C ASP A 481 10.36 51.74 -1.52
N ASP A 482 11.15 52.48 -2.27
CA ASP A 482 12.61 52.53 -2.34
C ASP A 482 13.17 52.87 -0.95
N GLU A 483 13.68 51.87 -0.24
CA GLU A 483 14.58 52.10 0.89
C GLU A 483 15.78 51.15 0.81
N SER A 484 16.86 51.70 0.26
CA SER A 484 18.23 51.27 0.43
C SER A 484 18.57 50.94 1.88
N VAL A 485 18.66 49.66 2.22
CA VAL A 485 19.31 49.19 3.45
C VAL A 485 20.72 48.72 3.10
N GLU A 486 21.67 49.65 3.25
CA GLU A 486 23.10 49.37 3.38
C GLU A 486 23.31 48.33 4.49
N ALA A 487 23.56 47.09 4.08
CA ALA A 487 24.07 46.06 4.97
C ALA A 487 25.49 46.46 5.41
N TYR A 488 25.62 46.92 6.65
CA TYR A 488 26.88 47.16 7.33
C TYR A 488 27.74 45.88 7.29
N THR A 489 28.67 45.82 6.34
CA THR A 489 29.70 44.78 6.26
C THR A 489 30.84 45.20 7.18
N PRO A 490 31.22 44.40 8.20
CA PRO A 490 32.31 44.76 9.07
C PRO A 490 33.64 44.76 8.28
N PRO A 491 34.55 45.73 8.51
CA PRO A 491 35.80 45.81 7.76
C PRO A 491 36.70 44.64 8.13
N VAL A 492 36.96 43.73 7.19
CA VAL A 492 37.96 42.68 7.35
C VAL A 492 39.35 43.34 7.34
N LYS A 493 40.06 43.30 8.48
CA LYS A 493 41.44 43.78 8.57
C LYS A 493 42.35 42.90 7.70
N LYS A 494 43.12 43.52 6.79
CA LYS A 494 44.07 42.87 5.89
C LYS A 494 45.27 42.29 6.66
N ILE A 495 45.87 41.22 6.15
CA ILE A 495 47.04 40.53 6.73
C ILE A 495 48.26 41.47 6.76
N SER A 496 49.10 41.38 7.81
CA SER A 496 50.29 42.25 7.94
C SER A 496 51.34 41.96 6.85
N GLY A 497 51.56 42.93 5.95
CA GLY A 497 52.52 42.80 4.86
C GLY A 497 53.99 42.62 5.30
N ALA A 498 54.37 43.15 6.47
CA ALA A 498 55.70 42.99 7.02
C ALA A 498 55.97 41.55 7.49
N LYS A 499 54.99 40.92 8.16
CA LYS A 499 55.07 39.51 8.58
C LYS A 499 55.04 38.56 7.39
N LEU A 500 54.23 38.86 6.36
CA LEU A 500 54.19 38.11 5.11
C LEU A 500 55.55 38.11 4.40
N LYS A 501 56.18 39.28 4.26
CA LYS A 501 57.51 39.41 3.65
C LYS A 501 58.57 38.62 4.42
N TYR A 502 58.48 38.59 5.75
CA TYR A 502 59.40 37.82 6.60
C TYR A 502 59.22 36.30 6.45
N MET A 503 57.97 35.81 6.42
CA MET A 503 57.68 34.39 6.16
C MET A 503 58.18 33.94 4.78
N LEU A 504 57.92 34.74 3.73
CA LEU A 504 58.39 34.46 2.37
C LEU A 504 59.92 34.36 2.31
N LYS A 505 60.62 35.21 3.06
CA LYS A 505 62.09 35.14 3.17
C LYS A 505 62.57 33.86 3.85
N MET A 506 61.90 33.41 4.93
CA MET A 506 62.25 32.14 5.59
C MET A 506 61.92 30.91 4.72
N LEU A 507 60.84 30.95 3.96
CA LEU A 507 60.51 29.88 3.00
C LEU A 507 61.52 29.83 1.85
N ALA A 508 61.96 30.99 1.34
CA ALA A 508 62.96 31.06 0.28
C ALA A 508 64.35 30.56 0.70
N SER A 509 64.73 30.69 1.99
CA SER A 509 66.01 30.19 2.51
C SER A 509 65.98 28.69 2.83
N GLU A 510 64.93 28.20 3.48
CA GLU A 510 64.89 26.83 4.03
C GLU A 510 64.20 25.81 3.11
N ALA A 511 63.28 26.24 2.24
CA ALA A 511 62.49 25.36 1.36
C ALA A 511 62.91 25.42 -0.11
N GLY A 512 64.15 25.84 -0.40
CA GLY A 512 64.68 25.96 -1.76
C GLY A 512 64.73 24.65 -2.56
N PHE A 513 64.69 23.48 -1.90
CA PHE A 513 64.65 22.16 -2.55
C PHE A 513 63.34 21.87 -3.32
N LEU A 514 62.27 22.64 -3.07
CA LEU A 514 60.99 22.51 -3.76
C LEU A 514 60.98 23.20 -5.14
N VAL A 515 62.04 23.94 -5.48
CA VAL A 515 62.18 24.62 -6.78
C VAL A 515 62.91 23.69 -7.77
N ASN A 516 62.41 23.59 -9.01
CA ASN A 516 63.02 22.75 -10.05
C ASN A 516 64.47 23.17 -10.38
N GLY A 517 65.38 22.19 -10.51
CA GLY A 517 66.82 22.44 -10.66
C GLY A 517 67.25 23.24 -11.90
N SER A 518 66.47 23.23 -12.99
CA SER A 518 66.74 24.07 -14.17
C SER A 518 66.40 25.55 -13.96
N VAL A 519 65.50 25.87 -13.03
CA VAL A 519 65.07 27.24 -12.71
C VAL A 519 66.00 27.87 -11.67
N GLN A 520 66.61 27.05 -10.82
CA GLN A 520 67.59 27.49 -9.82
C GLN A 520 68.83 28.14 -10.47
N GLN A 521 69.31 27.62 -11.61
CA GLN A 521 70.40 28.23 -12.39
C GLN A 521 70.00 29.57 -13.05
N ALA A 522 68.73 29.76 -13.42
CA ALA A 522 68.25 31.02 -13.97
C ALA A 522 68.11 32.10 -12.89
N LEU A 523 67.83 31.69 -11.65
CA LEU A 523 67.66 32.57 -10.49
C LEU A 523 68.99 33.07 -9.89
N GLU A 524 70.13 32.44 -10.19
CA GLU A 524 71.47 32.91 -9.78
C GLU A 524 71.93 34.16 -10.56
N ASN A 525 71.32 34.44 -11.72
CA ASN A 525 71.64 35.59 -12.56
C ASN A 525 70.77 36.84 -12.25
N LEU A 526 69.86 36.76 -11.29
CA LEU A 526 68.98 37.87 -10.88
C LEU A 526 69.44 38.50 -9.55
N PRO A 527 69.08 39.77 -9.30
CA PRO A 527 69.30 40.40 -7.99
C PRO A 527 68.66 39.60 -6.85
N ASP A 528 69.36 39.48 -5.72
CA ASP A 528 68.99 38.60 -4.60
C ASP A 528 67.55 38.80 -4.09
N ASP A 529 67.05 40.05 -4.09
CA ASP A 529 65.70 40.37 -3.62
C ASP A 529 64.60 39.91 -4.60
N GLU A 530 64.85 40.00 -5.90
CA GLU A 530 63.94 39.53 -6.95
C GLU A 530 63.96 38.00 -7.04
N ALA A 531 65.15 37.40 -6.92
CA ALA A 531 65.33 35.96 -6.88
C ALA A 531 64.64 35.31 -5.67
N GLN A 532 64.68 35.94 -4.49
CA GLN A 532 63.99 35.47 -3.28
C GLN A 532 62.46 35.49 -3.45
N LEU A 533 61.91 36.52 -4.09
CA LEU A 533 60.46 36.64 -4.30
C LEU A 533 59.94 35.59 -5.30
N VAL A 534 60.66 35.39 -6.40
CA VAL A 534 60.31 34.37 -7.42
C VAL A 534 60.47 32.96 -6.84
N LYS A 535 61.50 32.70 -6.02
CA LYS A 535 61.64 31.43 -5.29
C LYS A 535 60.45 31.18 -4.37
N ALA A 536 60.04 32.18 -3.58
CA ALA A 536 58.92 32.05 -2.66
C ALA A 536 57.58 31.81 -3.39
N ASP A 537 57.33 32.48 -4.52
CA ASP A 537 56.14 32.27 -5.35
C ASP A 537 56.08 30.85 -5.94
N MET A 538 57.22 30.34 -6.44
CA MET A 538 57.30 28.95 -6.93
C MET A 538 57.11 27.91 -5.83
N ILE A 539 57.64 28.17 -4.63
CA ILE A 539 57.44 27.31 -3.46
C ILE A 539 55.96 27.31 -3.04
N MET A 540 55.27 28.45 -3.04
CA MET A 540 53.84 28.52 -2.73
C MET A 540 52.98 27.73 -3.73
N ARG A 541 53.28 27.85 -5.03
CA ARG A 541 52.65 27.02 -6.07
C ARG A 541 52.94 25.53 -5.89
N ALA A 542 54.16 25.15 -5.53
CA ALA A 542 54.51 23.75 -5.26
C ALA A 542 53.78 23.18 -4.03
N LEU A 543 53.47 24.02 -3.04
CA LEU A 543 52.67 23.67 -1.87
C LEU A 543 51.15 23.70 -2.14
N GLY A 544 50.72 24.17 -3.32
CA GLY A 544 49.33 24.24 -3.74
C GLY A 544 48.53 25.33 -3.02
N ILE A 545 49.19 26.45 -2.67
CA ILE A 545 48.61 27.62 -2.02
C ILE A 545 48.36 28.68 -3.09
N ASP A 546 47.12 28.76 -3.57
CA ASP A 546 46.74 29.67 -4.66
C ASP A 546 45.73 30.75 -4.19
N ASN A 547 45.26 30.67 -2.94
CA ASN A 547 44.20 31.53 -2.37
C ASN A 547 44.68 32.30 -1.13
N GLU A 548 44.09 33.48 -0.90
CA GLU A 548 44.38 34.34 0.27
C GLU A 548 44.06 33.65 1.60
N GLU A 549 43.01 32.83 1.66
CA GLU A 549 42.64 32.05 2.87
C GLU A 549 43.67 30.98 3.23
N ASP A 550 44.27 30.33 2.23
CA ASP A 550 45.27 29.28 2.46
C ASP A 550 46.62 29.90 2.86
N MET A 551 46.90 31.12 2.37
CA MET A 551 48.02 31.95 2.82
C MET A 551 47.85 32.40 4.27
N GLU A 552 46.63 32.78 4.69
CA GLU A 552 46.32 33.12 6.08
C GLU A 552 46.47 31.92 7.01
N LYS A 553 46.00 30.73 6.60
CA LYS A 553 46.21 29.49 7.34
C LYS A 553 47.69 29.16 7.51
N LEU A 554 48.48 29.26 6.44
CA LEU A 554 49.92 29.02 6.51
C LEU A 554 50.60 30.01 7.48
N MET A 555 50.26 31.30 7.40
CA MET A 555 50.74 32.34 8.32
C MET A 555 50.42 32.03 9.78
N GLY A 556 49.26 31.44 10.07
CA GLY A 556 48.84 31.00 11.41
C GLY A 556 49.73 29.91 12.03
N TYR A 557 50.51 29.16 11.23
CA TYR A 557 51.51 28.23 11.78
C TYR A 557 52.85 28.91 12.09
N PHE A 558 53.14 30.07 11.51
CA PHE A 558 54.39 30.81 11.72
C PHE A 558 54.26 31.88 12.81
N PHE A 559 53.06 32.45 13.00
CA PHE A 559 52.81 33.55 13.93
C PHE A 559 51.57 33.30 14.80
N GLU A 560 51.61 33.73 16.07
CA GLU A 560 50.47 33.66 17.00
C GLU A 560 49.25 34.49 16.55
N ASP A 561 49.48 35.64 15.89
CA ASP A 561 48.43 36.46 15.27
C ASP A 561 48.88 36.99 13.88
N PRO A 562 48.30 36.46 12.78
CA PRO A 562 48.60 36.90 11.41
C PRO A 562 48.20 38.35 11.09
N ARG A 563 47.28 38.94 11.86
CA ARG A 563 46.66 40.25 11.58
C ARG A 563 47.20 41.40 12.45
N GLN A 564 48.09 41.12 13.41
CA GLN A 564 48.69 42.14 14.27
C GLN A 564 49.78 42.92 13.51
N GLU A 565 49.58 44.23 13.31
CA GLU A 565 50.60 45.14 12.76
C GLU A 565 51.73 45.40 13.77
N VAL A 566 52.98 45.26 13.31
CA VAL A 566 54.17 45.55 14.11
C VAL A 566 54.40 47.06 14.09
N PRO A 567 54.61 47.75 15.23
CA PRO A 567 54.85 49.19 15.24
C PRO A 567 56.14 49.53 14.47
N VAL A 568 55.99 50.24 13.35
CA VAL A 568 57.13 50.78 12.59
C VAL A 568 57.60 52.05 13.30
N GLY A 569 58.75 51.95 13.99
CA GLY A 569 59.48 53.11 14.49
C GLY A 569 59.98 53.96 13.31
N GLY A 570 59.69 55.25 13.35
CA GLY A 570 60.00 56.20 12.29
C GLY A 570 61.45 56.69 12.25
N ASP A 571 61.91 56.83 11.01
CA ASP A 571 62.52 58.02 10.39
C ASP A 571 64.04 58.25 10.33
N ASN A 572 64.45 58.63 9.11
CA ASN A 572 65.64 59.38 8.66
C ASN A 572 67.07 58.80 8.73
N ASN A 573 67.55 58.45 7.53
CA ASN A 573 68.76 58.95 6.86
C ASN A 573 69.84 59.62 7.74
N ARG A 574 70.97 58.92 7.98
CA ARG A 574 72.30 59.54 8.11
C ARG A 574 73.44 58.53 7.94
N GLU A 575 74.36 58.83 7.03
CA GLU A 575 75.66 58.15 6.86
C GLU A 575 76.48 58.17 8.17
N SER A 576 77.16 57.07 8.49
CA SER A 576 78.63 56.95 8.53
C SER A 576 79.14 55.77 9.38
N ASN A 577 79.87 54.86 8.71
CA ASN A 577 81.12 54.17 9.07
C ASN A 577 81.38 53.61 10.51
N SER A 578 81.41 52.26 10.61
CA SER A 578 82.34 51.34 11.35
C SER A 578 82.73 51.54 12.83
N PRO A 579 83.26 50.51 13.55
CA PRO A 579 82.96 49.07 13.56
C PRO A 579 82.82 48.46 14.99
N GLY A 580 82.14 47.30 15.08
CA GLY A 580 82.45 46.25 16.06
C GLY A 580 81.81 46.31 17.46
N LYS A 581 80.97 45.31 17.76
CA LYS A 581 81.17 44.26 18.80
C LYS A 581 79.87 43.86 19.52
N ASP A 582 79.53 42.59 19.36
CA ASP A 582 78.77 41.67 20.24
C ASP A 582 77.51 42.18 20.99
N GLY A 583 76.35 41.66 20.59
CA GLY A 583 75.08 41.78 21.31
C GLY A 583 74.00 40.87 20.72
N LYS A 584 74.00 39.63 21.19
CA LYS A 584 72.96 38.60 20.97
C LYS A 584 71.60 39.03 21.57
N ASP A 585 70.52 38.49 20.99
CA ASP A 585 69.24 38.20 21.64
C ASP A 585 68.29 39.38 22.00
N GLY A 586 67.96 40.24 21.03
CA GLY A 586 66.97 41.33 21.23
C GLY A 586 65.76 41.38 20.27
N ALA A 587 65.78 40.66 19.14
CA ALA A 587 64.77 40.84 18.08
C ALA A 587 63.67 39.75 18.03
N LYS A 588 63.81 38.65 18.77
CA LYS A 588 62.89 37.50 18.68
C LYS A 588 61.53 37.74 19.35
N THR A 589 61.42 38.68 20.29
CA THR A 589 60.19 38.87 21.10
C THR A 589 59.21 39.92 20.57
N SER A 590 59.54 40.70 19.53
CA SER A 590 58.61 41.76 19.03
C SER A 590 57.75 41.35 17.83
N TRP A 591 57.93 40.15 17.27
CA TRP A 591 57.24 39.70 16.04
C TRP A 591 56.23 38.56 16.25
N GLY A 592 56.14 37.99 17.46
CA GLY A 592 55.24 36.87 17.76
C GLY A 592 55.53 35.63 16.90
N LEU A 593 56.81 35.37 16.63
CA LEU A 593 57.27 34.26 15.79
C LEU A 593 57.30 32.97 16.62
N VAL A 594 56.55 31.96 16.17
CA VAL A 594 56.40 30.67 16.89
C VAL A 594 57.40 29.64 16.37
N VAL A 595 58.04 29.90 15.23
CA VAL A 595 58.85 28.93 14.49
C VAL A 595 60.29 29.44 14.34
N ASP A 596 61.25 28.69 14.89
CA ASP A 596 62.68 28.93 14.64
C ASP A 596 63.07 28.47 13.22
N PRO A 597 64.12 29.06 12.60
CA PRO A 597 64.52 28.77 11.22
C PRO A 597 64.73 27.27 10.91
N GLU A 598 65.15 26.47 11.89
CA GLU A 598 65.40 25.02 11.72
C GLU A 598 64.12 24.17 11.69
N ASP A 599 62.96 24.70 12.12
CA ASP A 599 61.69 23.97 12.19
C ASP A 599 60.70 24.30 11.06
N VAL A 600 61.09 25.18 10.12
CA VAL A 600 60.29 25.62 8.97
C VAL A 600 59.81 24.44 8.11
N ILE A 601 60.68 23.47 7.83
CA ILE A 601 60.35 22.28 7.04
C ILE A 601 59.32 21.39 7.75
N ARG A 602 59.41 21.30 9.09
CA ARG A 602 58.48 20.51 9.92
C ARG A 602 57.07 21.11 9.87
N VAL A 603 56.98 22.44 9.89
CA VAL A 603 55.72 23.18 9.81
C VAL A 603 55.08 23.05 8.42
N ILE A 604 55.87 23.19 7.35
CA ILE A 604 55.40 22.98 5.97
C ILE A 604 54.86 21.55 5.79
N LYS A 605 55.56 20.54 6.31
CA LYS A 605 55.12 19.15 6.23
C LYS A 605 53.77 18.94 6.94
N ARG A 606 53.59 19.53 8.12
CA ARG A 606 52.32 19.47 8.87
C ARG A 606 51.17 20.12 8.10
N PHE A 607 51.42 21.28 7.50
CA PHE A 607 50.44 21.99 6.66
C PHE A 607 50.03 21.16 5.42
N VAL A 608 50.99 20.50 4.75
CA VAL A 608 50.72 19.65 3.58
C VAL A 608 49.98 18.36 3.95
N GLU A 609 50.28 17.78 5.12
CA GLU A 609 49.54 16.61 5.64
C GLU A 609 48.08 16.98 5.94
N GLU A 610 47.84 18.12 6.60
CA GLU A 610 46.50 18.58 6.96
C GLU A 610 45.66 18.99 5.74
N THR A 611 46.26 19.70 4.77
CA THR A 611 45.59 20.03 3.50
C THR A 611 45.29 18.80 2.64
N ASN A 612 46.14 17.77 2.66
CA ASN A 612 45.85 16.49 1.99
C ASN A 612 44.77 15.67 2.70
N GLU A 613 44.70 15.70 4.04
CA GLU A 613 43.63 15.08 4.82
C GLU A 613 42.28 15.75 4.49
N GLN A 614 42.25 17.09 4.42
CA GLN A 614 41.07 17.87 4.00
C GLN A 614 40.66 17.57 2.55
N LYS A 615 41.61 17.47 1.61
CA LYS A 615 41.36 17.04 0.23
C LYS A 615 40.90 15.58 0.10
N ARG A 616 41.24 14.71 1.07
CA ARG A 616 40.72 13.33 1.18
C ARG A 616 39.33 13.28 1.80
N ALA A 617 39.01 14.20 2.70
CA ALA A 617 37.76 14.25 3.43
C ALA A 617 36.58 14.85 2.63
N ALA A 618 36.81 15.50 1.48
CA ALA A 618 35.77 16.04 0.60
C ALA A 618 35.46 15.12 -0.60
N PRO A 619 34.40 14.28 -0.58
CA PRO A 619 34.12 13.31 -1.63
C PRO A 619 32.85 13.67 -2.40
N ALA A 620 32.88 14.75 -3.18
CA ALA A 620 31.73 15.08 -4.05
C ALA A 620 32.07 15.80 -5.38
N ALA A 621 33.22 16.47 -5.52
CA ALA A 621 33.50 17.30 -6.70
C ALA A 621 34.45 16.69 -7.76
N ARG A 622 34.64 15.35 -7.78
CA ARG A 622 35.58 14.69 -8.71
C ARG A 622 34.96 13.99 -9.92
N ILE A 623 33.65 14.10 -10.14
CA ILE A 623 32.96 13.39 -11.23
C ILE A 623 32.93 14.16 -12.57
N LEU A 624 33.34 15.44 -12.63
CA LEU A 624 33.19 16.26 -13.85
C LEU A 624 34.47 16.63 -14.63
N HIS A 625 35.63 16.02 -14.36
CA HIS A 625 36.85 16.28 -15.15
C HIS A 625 37.59 15.02 -15.66
N ARG A 626 36.91 13.88 -15.76
CA ARG A 626 37.48 12.67 -16.41
C ARG A 626 36.61 12.22 -17.59
N SER A 627 36.49 13.06 -18.61
CA SER A 627 35.90 12.68 -19.89
C SER A 627 36.61 13.31 -21.08
N VAL A 628 37.94 13.39 -21.06
CA VAL A 628 38.78 13.54 -22.27
C VAL A 628 40.13 12.88 -22.01
N SER A 629 40.25 11.61 -22.36
CA SER A 629 41.49 10.93 -22.77
C SER A 629 41.23 9.42 -22.70
N GLY A 630 40.97 8.82 -23.86
CA GLY A 630 40.94 7.37 -23.97
C GLY A 630 42.34 6.80 -23.78
N GLU A 631 42.44 5.72 -23.01
CA GLU A 631 43.30 4.59 -23.32
C GLU A 631 42.92 3.40 -22.42
N THR A 632 42.73 2.28 -23.09
CA THR A 632 42.55 0.94 -22.54
C THR A 632 43.79 0.50 -21.77
N GLU A 633 43.64 0.09 -20.51
CA GLU A 633 44.21 -1.18 -20.03
C GLU A 633 43.70 -1.55 -18.62
N GLY A 634 43.67 -2.86 -18.38
CA GLY A 634 43.01 -3.49 -17.24
C GLY A 634 43.67 -3.19 -15.89
N GLY A 635 42.81 -3.04 -14.88
CA GLY A 635 43.25 -2.92 -13.49
C GLY A 635 42.10 -3.20 -12.54
N LYS A 636 41.95 -4.46 -12.13
CA LYS A 636 41.17 -4.88 -10.96
C LYS A 636 41.51 -3.98 -9.77
N LYS A 637 40.55 -3.20 -9.28
CA LYS A 637 40.53 -2.71 -7.89
C LYS A 637 39.08 -2.52 -7.44
N THR A 638 38.59 -3.59 -6.83
CA THR A 638 37.52 -3.52 -5.83
C THR A 638 37.97 -2.57 -4.71
N THR A 639 37.07 -1.73 -4.20
CA THR A 639 36.80 -1.53 -2.76
C THR A 639 35.94 -0.29 -2.50
N LYS A 640 35.08 -0.44 -1.46
CA LYS A 640 34.30 0.57 -0.73
C LYS A 640 32.90 0.96 -1.23
N GLY A 641 32.03 -0.05 -1.36
CA GLY A 641 30.58 0.07 -1.17
C GLY A 641 30.04 -0.76 0.02
N SER A 642 30.92 -1.16 0.95
CA SER A 642 30.70 -2.33 1.80
C SER A 642 29.85 -2.13 3.07
N SER A 643 29.55 -0.91 3.52
CA SER A 643 28.86 -0.72 4.81
C SER A 643 27.36 -1.04 4.73
N SER A 644 26.64 -0.45 3.78
CA SER A 644 25.19 -0.66 3.62
C SER A 644 24.84 -2.10 3.19
N ALA A 645 25.60 -2.66 2.26
CA ALA A 645 25.40 -4.03 1.79
C ALA A 645 25.69 -5.07 2.88
N ALA A 646 26.70 -4.84 3.73
CA ALA A 646 27.01 -5.73 4.85
C ALA A 646 25.95 -5.67 5.96
N LEU A 647 25.38 -4.49 6.23
CA LEU A 647 24.27 -4.34 7.20
C LEU A 647 23.01 -5.04 6.70
N LYS A 648 22.63 -4.86 5.43
CA LYS A 648 21.50 -5.59 4.82
C LYS A 648 21.72 -7.11 4.80
N ALA A 649 22.95 -7.57 4.58
CA ALA A 649 23.29 -8.99 4.65
C ALA A 649 23.20 -9.56 6.08
N LYS A 650 23.55 -8.76 7.09
CA LYS A 650 23.38 -9.14 8.51
C LYS A 650 21.90 -9.21 8.90
N ALA A 651 21.09 -8.21 8.54
CA ALA A 651 19.65 -8.22 8.79
C ALA A 651 18.96 -9.46 8.18
N ARG A 652 19.24 -9.77 6.91
CA ARG A 652 18.74 -10.99 6.25
C ARG A 652 19.17 -12.29 6.93
N LYS A 653 20.36 -12.30 7.54
CA LYS A 653 20.83 -13.47 8.29
C LYS A 653 20.03 -13.65 9.58
N VAL A 654 19.76 -12.56 10.30
CA VAL A 654 18.92 -12.56 11.51
C VAL A 654 17.48 -12.97 11.18
N GLU A 655 16.90 -12.45 10.10
CA GLU A 655 15.57 -12.85 9.61
C GLU A 655 15.50 -14.34 9.30
N LYS A 656 16.52 -14.88 8.61
CA LYS A 656 16.60 -16.30 8.28
C LYS A 656 16.73 -17.17 9.53
N GLU A 657 17.51 -16.72 10.51
CA GLU A 657 17.65 -17.41 11.80
C GLU A 657 16.34 -17.40 12.60
N TYR A 658 15.61 -16.29 12.58
CA TYR A 658 14.28 -16.16 13.20
C TYR A 658 13.28 -17.19 12.63
N TRP A 659 13.11 -17.23 11.30
CA TRP A 659 12.19 -18.19 10.67
C TRP A 659 12.65 -19.64 10.84
N ALA A 660 13.96 -19.90 10.83
CA ALA A 660 14.50 -21.22 11.12
C ALA A 660 14.20 -21.65 12.57
N ASN A 661 14.19 -20.74 13.52
CA ASN A 661 13.86 -21.03 14.92
C ASN A 661 12.35 -21.27 15.11
N ILE A 662 11.49 -20.55 14.39
CA ILE A 662 10.04 -20.81 14.30
C ILE A 662 9.76 -22.26 13.90
N VAL A 663 10.40 -22.76 12.84
CA VAL A 663 10.18 -24.13 12.38
C VAL A 663 10.69 -25.16 13.41
N LYS A 664 11.74 -24.84 14.18
CA LYS A 664 12.28 -25.73 15.22
C LYS A 664 11.38 -25.89 16.45
N VAL A 665 10.37 -25.03 16.64
CA VAL A 665 9.36 -25.17 17.70
C VAL A 665 8.68 -26.55 17.64
N PHE A 666 8.56 -27.10 16.43
CA PHE A 666 7.96 -28.41 16.19
C PHE A 666 8.98 -29.39 15.60
N PRO A 667 9.73 -30.14 16.44
CA PRO A 667 10.78 -31.04 15.97
C PRO A 667 10.24 -32.15 15.06
N ALA A 668 11.07 -32.59 14.10
CA ALA A 668 10.75 -33.72 13.21
C ALA A 668 10.44 -35.03 13.95
N GLN A 669 10.87 -35.17 15.20
CA GLN A 669 10.47 -36.29 16.06
C GLN A 669 8.96 -36.27 16.38
N LYS A 670 8.39 -35.10 16.73
CA LYS A 670 6.96 -34.98 17.05
C LYS A 670 6.09 -35.27 15.82
N ILE A 671 6.49 -34.78 14.65
CA ILE A 671 5.81 -35.06 13.38
C ILE A 671 5.76 -36.57 13.11
N ARG A 672 6.88 -37.28 13.33
CA ARG A 672 6.93 -38.74 13.17
C ARG A 672 5.99 -39.45 14.14
N VAL A 673 5.97 -39.04 15.41
CA VAL A 673 5.06 -39.60 16.43
C VAL A 673 3.60 -39.41 16.02
N MET A 674 3.20 -38.20 15.59
CA MET A 674 1.84 -37.93 15.13
C MET A 674 1.46 -38.76 13.90
N ALA A 675 2.35 -38.87 12.91
CA ALA A 675 2.11 -39.69 11.71
C ALA A 675 1.97 -41.18 12.06
N THR A 676 2.76 -41.70 13.01
CA THR A 676 2.60 -43.08 13.49
C THR A 676 1.33 -43.26 14.29
N LEU A 677 0.93 -42.26 15.09
CA LEU A 677 -0.30 -42.28 15.87
C LEU A 677 -1.54 -42.28 14.96
N GLU A 678 -1.54 -41.45 13.92
CA GLU A 678 -2.60 -41.41 12.90
C GLU A 678 -2.76 -42.78 12.23
N LYS A 679 -1.64 -43.40 11.81
CA LYS A 679 -1.66 -44.77 11.29
C LYS A 679 -2.19 -45.76 12.33
N GLY A 680 -1.80 -45.65 13.59
CA GLY A 680 -2.32 -46.50 14.67
C GLY A 680 -3.83 -46.34 14.86
N LEU A 681 -4.33 -45.10 14.93
CA LEU A 681 -5.74 -44.78 15.13
C LEU A 681 -6.62 -45.21 13.94
N THR A 682 -6.13 -45.09 12.72
CA THR A 682 -6.83 -45.59 11.53
C THR A 682 -7.00 -47.11 11.56
N HIS A 683 -5.95 -47.86 11.91
CA HIS A 683 -6.05 -49.31 12.08
C HIS A 683 -6.93 -49.70 13.28
N TYR A 684 -6.90 -48.92 14.35
CA TYR A 684 -7.77 -49.15 15.50
C TYR A 684 -9.24 -48.90 15.15
N ASN A 685 -9.54 -47.83 14.40
CA ASN A 685 -10.89 -47.53 13.94
C ASN A 685 -11.44 -48.65 13.03
N THR A 686 -10.65 -49.14 12.07
CA THR A 686 -11.07 -50.27 11.23
C THR A 686 -11.32 -51.54 12.06
N ALA A 687 -10.50 -51.81 13.07
CA ALA A 687 -10.75 -52.91 14.00
C ALA A 687 -12.03 -52.71 14.82
N LEU A 688 -12.35 -51.49 15.26
CA LEU A 688 -13.59 -51.18 15.97
C LEU A 688 -14.83 -51.34 15.08
N LEU A 689 -14.77 -50.90 13.83
CA LEU A 689 -15.86 -51.10 12.86
C LEU A 689 -16.10 -52.59 12.61
N ARG A 690 -15.02 -53.35 12.38
CA ARG A 690 -15.11 -54.80 12.24
C ARG A 690 -15.67 -55.48 13.49
N ARG A 691 -15.28 -55.01 14.68
CA ARG A 691 -15.83 -55.51 15.94
C ARG A 691 -17.32 -55.20 16.05
N LYS A 692 -17.77 -54.03 15.62
CA LYS A 692 -19.20 -53.68 15.57
C LYS A 692 -19.96 -54.64 14.65
N GLU A 693 -19.47 -54.86 13.44
CA GLU A 693 -20.06 -55.82 12.49
C GLU A 693 -20.19 -57.22 13.11
N LEU A 694 -19.11 -57.71 13.74
CA LEU A 694 -19.13 -59.01 14.43
C LEU A 694 -20.11 -59.04 15.60
N ILE A 695 -20.27 -57.94 16.34
CA ILE A 695 -21.27 -57.85 17.42
C ILE A 695 -22.68 -57.94 16.83
N ASP A 696 -22.94 -57.20 15.75
CA ASP A 696 -24.24 -57.20 15.07
C ASP A 696 -24.55 -58.61 14.53
N GLU A 697 -23.59 -59.28 13.88
CA GLU A 697 -23.70 -60.68 13.44
C GLU A 697 -23.97 -61.64 14.60
N VAL A 698 -23.21 -61.55 15.70
CA VAL A 698 -23.41 -62.41 16.88
C VAL A 698 -24.77 -62.18 17.52
N THR A 699 -25.25 -60.93 17.55
CA THR A 699 -26.59 -60.61 18.08
C THR A 699 -27.69 -61.18 17.18
N GLY A 700 -27.55 -61.07 15.85
CA GLY A 700 -28.45 -61.69 14.88
C GLY A 700 -28.48 -63.22 15.00
N MET A 701 -27.32 -63.86 15.06
CA MET A 701 -27.19 -65.30 15.28
C MET A 701 -27.83 -65.75 16.60
N LYS A 702 -27.69 -64.98 17.68
CA LYS A 702 -28.35 -65.27 18.96
C LYS A 702 -29.87 -65.17 18.85
N ALA A 703 -30.40 -64.18 18.13
CA ALA A 703 -31.84 -64.04 17.89
C ALA A 703 -32.38 -65.23 17.10
N GLN A 704 -31.74 -65.59 15.98
CA GLN A 704 -32.10 -66.77 15.17
C GLN A 704 -32.06 -68.07 15.99
N ASN A 705 -31.02 -68.26 16.82
CA ASN A 705 -30.93 -69.44 17.68
C ASN A 705 -32.05 -69.46 18.73
N ALA A 706 -32.45 -68.30 19.27
CA ALA A 706 -33.59 -68.22 20.17
C ALA A 706 -34.91 -68.57 19.46
N GLU A 707 -35.13 -68.10 18.24
CA GLU A 707 -36.28 -68.47 17.41
C GLU A 707 -36.31 -69.96 17.10
N LEU A 708 -35.18 -70.54 16.66
CA LEU A 708 -35.06 -71.97 16.40
C LEU A 708 -35.34 -72.80 17.67
N LYS A 709 -34.85 -72.37 18.83
CA LYS A 709 -35.17 -73.02 20.11
C LYS A 709 -36.66 -72.94 20.44
N ASN A 710 -37.31 -71.81 20.15
CA ASN A 710 -38.75 -71.65 20.37
C ASN A 710 -39.57 -72.51 19.40
N LEU A 711 -39.17 -72.56 18.12
CA LEU A 711 -39.78 -73.40 17.10
C LEU A 711 -39.62 -74.90 17.43
N LEU A 712 -38.42 -75.31 17.88
CA LEU A 712 -38.19 -76.66 18.35
C LEU A 712 -39.07 -77.01 19.56
N LYS A 713 -39.20 -76.11 20.54
CA LYS A 713 -40.14 -76.30 21.66
C LYS A 713 -41.58 -76.46 21.18
N GLN A 714 -42.00 -75.66 20.19
CA GLN A 714 -43.33 -75.76 19.60
C GLN A 714 -43.56 -77.10 18.88
N TYR A 715 -42.57 -77.58 18.13
CA TYR A 715 -42.64 -78.90 17.48
C TYR A 715 -42.60 -80.05 18.48
N LEU A 716 -41.84 -79.93 19.58
CA LEU A 716 -41.82 -80.92 20.66
C LEU A 716 -43.17 -80.99 21.39
N ALA A 717 -43.87 -79.86 21.52
CA ALA A 717 -45.19 -79.75 22.17
C ALA A 717 -46.38 -79.96 21.22
N ALA A 718 -46.15 -80.32 19.95
CA ALA A 718 -47.22 -80.55 19.00
C ALA A 718 -48.01 -81.83 19.36
N PRO A 719 -49.36 -81.81 19.33
CA PRO A 719 -50.20 -82.93 19.76
C PRO A 719 -49.96 -84.22 18.96
N ILE A 720 -49.51 -84.09 17.71
CA ILE A 720 -49.16 -85.21 16.84
C ILE A 720 -48.02 -86.08 17.40
N ASN A 721 -47.18 -85.56 18.29
CA ASN A 721 -46.14 -86.34 18.94
C ASN A 721 -46.68 -87.35 19.96
N GLU A 722 -47.87 -87.10 20.53
CA GLU A 722 -48.56 -88.03 21.43
C GLU A 722 -49.45 -89.02 20.67
N ASP A 723 -49.90 -88.66 19.47
CA ASP A 723 -50.75 -89.49 18.60
C ASP A 723 -49.98 -90.59 17.84
N LEU A 724 -48.64 -90.58 17.86
CA LEU A 724 -47.78 -91.55 17.19
C LEU A 724 -47.46 -92.76 18.09
N ILE A 725 -47.53 -93.98 17.54
CA ILE A 725 -47.26 -95.25 18.24
C ILE A 725 -45.85 -95.29 18.86
N VAL A 726 -44.89 -94.58 18.27
CA VAL A 726 -43.56 -94.33 18.83
C VAL A 726 -43.30 -92.82 18.77
N PRO A 727 -43.16 -92.13 19.91
CA PRO A 727 -42.88 -90.70 19.93
C PRO A 727 -41.52 -90.39 19.27
N PRO A 728 -41.43 -89.34 18.42
CA PRO A 728 -40.18 -88.94 17.76
C PRO A 728 -39.04 -88.63 18.75
N THR A 729 -39.38 -88.17 19.95
CA THR A 729 -38.44 -87.91 21.06
C THR A 729 -37.74 -89.17 21.57
N GLN A 730 -38.37 -90.35 21.47
CA GLN A 730 -37.77 -91.63 21.85
C GLN A 730 -36.84 -92.16 20.75
N MET A 731 -37.18 -91.96 19.48
CA MET A 731 -36.33 -92.35 18.34
C MET A 731 -34.99 -91.59 18.32
N GLN A 732 -34.95 -90.33 18.77
CA GLN A 732 -33.72 -89.53 18.84
C GLN A 732 -32.75 -89.98 19.94
N LEU A 733 -33.18 -90.77 20.93
CA LEU A 733 -32.31 -91.34 21.98
C LEU A 733 -31.61 -92.63 21.56
N TYR A 734 -32.02 -93.24 20.44
CA TYR A 734 -31.45 -94.48 19.91
C TYR A 734 -30.49 -94.28 18.72
N GLN A 735 -30.23 -93.03 18.33
CA GLN A 735 -29.12 -92.62 17.46
C GLN A 735 -28.04 -91.95 18.30
#